data_AF-A0AAE1SWE5-F1
#
_entry.id   AF-A0AAE1SWE5-F1
#
_cell.length_a   1.000
_cell.length_b   1.000
_cell.length_c   1.000
_cell.angle_alpha   90.00
_cell.angle_beta   90.00
_cell.angle_gamma   90.00
#
_symmetry.space_group_name_H-M   'P 1'
#
loop_
_entity.id
_entity.type
_entity.pdbx_description
1 polymer ?
#
loop_
_entity_poly.entity_id
_entity_poly.type
_entity_poly.pdbx_seq_one_letter_code
_entity_poly.pdbx_strand_id
1 'polypeptide(L)'
;MHVRAKKDDGTGAMEAIFRAIQDQSESNDHDIPVVGHIAREAPEGDLLETWTEKLKNTQFHLSDVTNGFSDLFAVKDTAEIMNVKKAGYLTSSVMKHFVVPKLERVIDEEKKVTHSSLMDDTEKVILEPAKIKVKLKADNVDICYPPIFQSGGEFDLRPSASSNEQNLYYDSTSVIICAIGSRYNSYCSNVARTFLIDANPIQSKAYEVLLKAHEAAIGALKPGNKTGDVYQAALSVVEKEAPDLVANLMRSAGTGIGLEFRESGLNLNGKNDRMLKSGMVFNVCLGFQNLQTESKNPKTEKICVLLADTVVVGQNAPEVVTSMSAKAVKDVAYSFNKDEEEEEQPKVKAKPVATNGLSSKAILRSVNHETSREELRRQHQAELARQKNEETARRLTGGSSGGADSRGAAKATGELVAYKNINDLPPPRELMIQVDLRSEAILLPIHGTMIPFHIATVKSVSSQQDTNRTCYIRIMFNVPGTPFTPHDTNTLKFQGSIYVKEVSFHSKDPRHITEVVQQIRTLRRQVVSRESERAERATLVTQEKLQVAGAKFKPIKLSDLWIRPVFGGRGRKLPGTLEAHTNGFRYGTSRPDERVDVMYCNIKHAFFQPAEKEMITVLHFHLRNHIMVGNKKTKDVQFYVEVMDVVQTIGGGKRSAYDPDEIEEEQRERDRKNKINMEFQTFVNKVNDLWAQPQFKGLDLEFDQPLRELGFHGVPHKSTAFIVPTSSCLVELVETPFVVITLCEIEIVNLERVGLGQKNFDMTIIFKDFKRDVMRIDSIPSTSLDGIKEWLDTTDLKYYESRLNLNWRQILKTITDDPEEFIENGGWEFLNLEGTDSESDHSQESD
;
A
#
# COMPACT_ATOMS: atom_id res chain seq x y z
N MET A 1 7.86 -41.31 -33.25
CA MET A 1 7.86 -41.39 -31.77
C MET A 1 7.65 -42.84 -31.38
N HIS A 2 8.55 -43.42 -30.59
CA HIS A 2 8.36 -44.76 -30.02
C HIS A 2 7.39 -44.65 -28.84
N VAL A 3 6.17 -45.18 -28.97
CA VAL A 3 5.12 -45.08 -27.94
C VAL A 3 5.20 -46.31 -27.04
N ARG A 4 5.48 -46.10 -25.75
CA ARG A 4 5.49 -47.17 -24.73
C ARG A 4 4.12 -47.30 -24.09
N ALA A 5 3.58 -48.52 -24.00
CA ALA A 5 2.36 -48.78 -23.24
C ALA A 5 2.64 -48.71 -21.72
N LYS A 6 1.65 -48.33 -20.91
CA LYS A 6 1.83 -48.07 -19.46
C LYS A 6 2.33 -49.28 -18.65
N LYS A 7 2.12 -50.51 -19.13
CA LYS A 7 2.55 -51.78 -18.49
C LYS A 7 3.79 -52.41 -19.12
N ASP A 8 4.35 -51.75 -20.13
CA ASP A 8 5.50 -52.25 -20.89
C ASP A 8 6.80 -51.69 -20.29
N ASP A 9 7.81 -52.54 -20.15
CA ASP A 9 9.14 -52.14 -19.67
C ASP A 9 9.86 -51.28 -20.74
N GLY A 10 9.39 -51.33 -21.99
CA GLY A 10 9.93 -50.56 -23.11
C GLY A 10 11.13 -51.22 -23.78
N THR A 11 11.53 -52.42 -23.33
CA THR A 11 12.72 -53.15 -23.79
C THR A 11 12.76 -53.29 -25.32
N GLY A 12 11.64 -53.72 -25.93
CA GLY A 12 11.58 -53.92 -27.39
C GLY A 12 11.79 -52.63 -28.19
N ALA A 13 11.34 -51.48 -27.66
CA ALA A 13 11.57 -50.19 -28.29
C ALA A 13 13.02 -49.73 -28.14
N MET A 14 13.65 -49.98 -26.98
CA MET A 14 15.06 -49.67 -26.75
C MET A 14 15.96 -50.43 -27.73
N GLU A 15 15.72 -51.73 -27.92
CA GLU A 15 16.46 -52.57 -28.86
C GLU A 15 16.26 -52.14 -30.33
N ALA A 16 15.08 -51.64 -30.68
CA ALA A 16 14.84 -51.07 -31.99
C ALA A 16 15.65 -49.78 -32.21
N ILE A 17 15.77 -48.94 -31.18
CA ILE A 17 16.59 -47.72 -31.21
C ILE A 17 18.07 -48.08 -31.34
N PHE A 18 18.57 -49.03 -30.55
CA PHE A 18 19.98 -49.47 -30.64
C PHE A 18 20.32 -50.06 -32.01
N ARG A 19 19.43 -50.85 -32.60
CA ARG A 19 19.60 -51.33 -33.99
C ARG A 19 19.68 -50.18 -34.99
N ALA A 20 18.77 -49.20 -34.89
CA ALA A 20 18.81 -48.05 -35.77
C ALA A 20 20.11 -47.22 -35.64
N ILE A 21 20.68 -47.11 -34.43
CA ILE A 21 21.97 -46.45 -34.19
C ILE A 21 23.11 -47.22 -34.88
N GLN A 22 23.10 -48.55 -34.76
CA GLN A 22 24.09 -49.41 -35.41
C GLN A 22 24.01 -49.31 -36.95
N ASP A 23 22.80 -49.43 -37.52
CA ASP A 23 22.56 -49.36 -38.97
C ASP A 23 23.05 -48.03 -39.58
N GLN A 24 22.91 -46.92 -38.83
CA GLN A 24 23.41 -45.61 -39.27
C GLN A 24 24.94 -45.49 -39.24
N SER A 25 25.62 -46.19 -38.32
CA SER A 25 27.09 -46.17 -38.24
C SER A 25 27.74 -46.94 -39.40
N GLU A 26 27.17 -48.09 -39.76
CA GLU A 26 27.63 -48.93 -40.88
C GLU A 26 27.52 -48.20 -42.23
N SER A 27 26.59 -47.24 -42.35
CA SER A 27 26.45 -46.41 -43.55
C SER A 27 27.50 -45.29 -43.69
N ASN A 28 28.24 -44.96 -42.63
CA ASN A 28 29.15 -43.81 -42.53
C ASN A 28 30.64 -44.19 -42.37
N ASP A 29 31.03 -45.43 -42.70
CA ASP A 29 32.43 -45.92 -42.64
C ASP A 29 33.06 -45.89 -41.22
N HIS A 30 32.24 -45.86 -40.17
CA HIS A 30 32.66 -45.99 -38.77
C HIS A 30 32.32 -47.39 -38.22
N ASP A 31 33.34 -48.20 -37.92
CA ASP A 31 33.19 -49.58 -37.42
C ASP A 31 32.47 -49.71 -36.05
N ILE A 32 32.47 -48.65 -35.22
CA ILE A 32 31.83 -48.65 -33.90
C ILE A 32 31.02 -47.35 -33.72
N PRO A 33 29.70 -47.42 -33.41
CA PRO A 33 28.90 -46.24 -33.15
C PRO A 33 29.36 -45.48 -31.90
N VAL A 34 29.49 -44.16 -32.01
CA VAL A 34 29.77 -43.26 -30.89
C VAL A 34 28.47 -42.63 -30.41
N VAL A 35 28.07 -42.91 -29.17
CA VAL A 35 26.83 -42.37 -28.58
C VAL A 35 27.17 -41.33 -27.52
N GLY A 36 26.75 -40.09 -27.78
CA GLY A 36 26.83 -39.00 -26.81
C GLY A 36 25.79 -39.16 -25.71
N HIS A 37 26.19 -39.12 -24.44
CA HIS A 37 25.28 -39.09 -23.31
C HIS A 37 25.76 -38.11 -22.22
N ILE A 38 24.86 -37.72 -21.30
CA ILE A 38 25.22 -36.90 -20.14
C ILE A 38 25.74 -37.85 -19.06
N ALA A 39 27.07 -38.00 -18.98
CA ALA A 39 27.68 -39.05 -18.15
C ALA A 39 27.50 -38.84 -16.63
N ARG A 40 27.15 -37.62 -16.21
CA ARG A 40 26.98 -37.25 -14.80
C ARG A 40 25.56 -37.45 -14.26
N GLU A 41 24.58 -37.74 -15.11
CA GLU A 41 23.21 -38.00 -14.67
C GLU A 41 23.08 -39.44 -14.16
N ALA A 42 22.55 -39.58 -12.95
CA ALA A 42 22.20 -40.89 -12.41
C ALA A 42 20.85 -41.34 -13.01
N PRO A 43 20.75 -42.57 -13.53
CA PRO A 43 19.46 -43.09 -13.99
C PRO A 43 18.54 -43.30 -12.78
N GLU A 44 17.36 -42.71 -12.82
CA GLU A 44 16.33 -42.88 -11.79
C GLU A 44 15.07 -43.50 -12.39
N GLY A 45 14.65 -44.65 -11.83
CA GLY A 45 13.43 -45.35 -12.20
C GLY A 45 13.62 -46.40 -13.29
N ASP A 46 12.70 -47.37 -13.31
CA ASP A 46 12.81 -48.62 -14.08
C ASP A 46 13.20 -48.43 -15.55
N LEU A 47 12.68 -47.39 -16.22
CA LEU A 47 12.95 -47.13 -17.64
C LEU A 47 14.40 -46.70 -17.89
N LEU A 48 14.92 -45.75 -17.11
CA LEU A 48 16.26 -45.21 -17.29
C LEU A 48 17.32 -46.20 -16.79
N GLU A 49 17.02 -46.94 -15.72
CA GLU A 49 17.86 -48.03 -15.23
C GLU A 49 18.00 -49.13 -16.28
N THR A 50 16.88 -49.62 -16.83
CA THR A 50 16.86 -50.63 -17.90
C THR A 50 17.56 -50.12 -19.16
N TRP A 51 17.34 -48.86 -19.56
CA TRP A 51 18.03 -48.24 -20.68
C TRP A 51 19.54 -48.21 -20.47
N THR A 52 19.98 -47.78 -19.30
CA THR A 52 21.41 -47.67 -18.96
C THR A 52 22.08 -49.03 -18.89
N GLU A 53 21.42 -50.03 -18.31
CA GLU A 53 21.90 -51.41 -18.29
C GLU A 53 22.05 -51.97 -19.72
N LYS A 54 21.01 -51.82 -20.55
CA LYS A 54 21.07 -52.29 -21.94
C LYS A 54 22.09 -51.53 -22.77
N LEU A 55 22.21 -50.22 -22.59
CA LEU A 55 23.20 -49.39 -23.28
C LEU A 55 24.62 -49.81 -22.91
N LYS A 56 24.90 -50.12 -21.63
CA LYS A 56 26.20 -50.69 -21.21
C LYS A 56 26.49 -52.06 -21.81
N ASN A 57 25.45 -52.85 -22.07
CA ASN A 57 25.57 -54.16 -22.71
C ASN A 57 25.75 -54.06 -24.24
N THR A 58 25.62 -52.87 -24.84
CA THR A 58 25.98 -52.64 -26.26
C THR A 58 27.49 -52.45 -26.43
N GLN A 59 28.01 -52.70 -27.63
CA GLN A 59 29.42 -52.44 -27.97
C GLN A 59 29.68 -50.97 -28.39
N PHE A 60 28.79 -50.04 -28.05
CA PHE A 60 28.92 -48.64 -28.46
C PHE A 60 30.00 -47.90 -27.66
N HIS A 61 30.67 -46.95 -28.31
CA HIS A 61 31.58 -46.05 -27.64
C HIS A 61 30.79 -44.88 -27.03
N LEU A 62 30.70 -44.84 -25.69
CA LEU A 62 29.98 -43.80 -24.98
C LEU A 62 30.87 -42.57 -24.74
N SER A 63 30.39 -41.38 -25.05
CA SER A 63 31.12 -40.11 -24.87
C SER A 63 30.30 -39.07 -24.13
N ASP A 64 30.94 -38.33 -23.23
CA ASP A 64 30.29 -37.28 -22.45
C ASP A 64 30.06 -36.03 -23.30
N VAL A 65 28.80 -35.64 -23.49
CA VAL A 65 28.40 -34.44 -24.24
C VAL A 65 27.94 -33.28 -23.36
N THR A 66 28.10 -33.38 -22.03
CA THR A 66 27.69 -32.35 -21.06
C THR A 66 28.26 -30.97 -21.42
N ASN A 67 29.53 -30.89 -21.84
CA ASN A 67 30.16 -29.62 -22.23
C ASN A 67 29.55 -29.03 -23.50
N GLY A 68 29.12 -29.89 -24.44
CA GLY A 68 28.47 -29.46 -25.68
C GLY A 68 27.09 -28.85 -25.41
N PHE A 69 26.29 -29.47 -24.53
CA PHE A 69 25.03 -28.87 -24.07
C PHE A 69 25.26 -27.57 -23.30
N SER A 70 26.28 -27.52 -22.43
CA SER A 70 26.64 -26.29 -21.73
C SER A 70 27.00 -25.16 -22.71
N ASP A 71 27.69 -25.43 -23.82
CA ASP A 71 27.99 -24.42 -24.84
C ASP A 71 26.76 -24.03 -25.65
N LEU A 72 25.86 -24.97 -25.92
CA LEU A 72 24.60 -24.73 -26.61
C LEU A 72 23.67 -23.81 -25.80
N PHE A 73 23.55 -24.04 -24.49
CA PHE A 73 22.68 -23.27 -23.59
C PHE A 73 23.33 -22.00 -23.03
N ALA A 74 24.63 -21.79 -23.28
CA ALA A 74 25.38 -20.69 -22.71
C ALA A 74 24.81 -19.32 -23.12
N VAL A 75 24.52 -19.14 -24.40
CA VAL A 75 24.03 -17.88 -24.97
C VAL A 75 22.52 -17.95 -25.14
N LYS A 76 21.81 -17.09 -24.42
CA LYS A 76 20.35 -17.05 -24.41
C LYS A 76 19.83 -16.14 -25.51
N ASP A 77 18.75 -16.54 -26.16
CA ASP A 77 18.05 -15.70 -27.13
C ASP A 77 17.21 -14.59 -26.44
N THR A 78 16.54 -13.76 -27.22
CA THR A 78 15.76 -12.62 -26.68
C THR A 78 14.52 -13.05 -25.88
N ALA A 79 13.89 -14.17 -26.23
CA ALA A 79 12.74 -14.72 -25.52
C ALA A 79 13.18 -15.38 -24.20
N GLU A 80 14.30 -16.11 -24.22
CA GLU A 80 14.92 -16.71 -23.05
C GLU A 80 15.36 -15.63 -22.04
N ILE A 81 16.06 -14.60 -22.51
CA ILE A 81 16.45 -13.45 -21.68
C ILE A 81 15.21 -12.79 -21.07
N MET A 82 14.10 -12.67 -21.82
CA MET A 82 12.86 -12.11 -21.29
C MET A 82 12.26 -12.99 -20.18
N ASN A 83 12.33 -14.32 -20.30
CA ASN A 83 11.87 -15.23 -19.25
C ASN A 83 12.76 -15.12 -17.99
N VAL A 84 14.09 -15.05 -18.16
CA VAL A 84 15.03 -14.77 -17.06
C VAL A 84 14.72 -13.43 -16.38
N LYS A 85 14.43 -12.37 -17.16
CA LYS A 85 14.04 -11.06 -16.60
C LYS A 85 12.75 -11.13 -15.80
N LYS A 86 11.76 -11.88 -16.27
CA LYS A 86 10.50 -12.10 -15.51
C LYS A 86 10.73 -12.86 -14.22
N ALA A 87 11.57 -13.91 -14.25
CA ALA A 87 11.98 -14.63 -13.06
C ALA A 87 12.73 -13.69 -12.08
N GLY A 88 13.74 -12.94 -12.56
CA GLY A 88 14.50 -12.00 -11.75
C GLY A 88 13.63 -10.89 -11.12
N TYR A 89 12.66 -10.38 -11.88
CA TYR A 89 11.68 -9.42 -11.39
C TYR A 89 10.81 -10.01 -10.28
N LEU A 90 10.31 -11.25 -10.45
CA LEU A 90 9.54 -11.95 -9.43
C LEU A 90 10.37 -12.17 -8.16
N THR A 91 11.57 -12.74 -8.30
CA THR A 91 12.50 -12.98 -7.19
C THR A 91 12.79 -11.70 -6.40
N SER A 92 13.07 -10.59 -7.09
CA SER A 92 13.35 -9.32 -6.42
C SER A 92 12.11 -8.71 -5.77
N SER A 93 10.95 -8.89 -6.38
CA SER A 93 9.68 -8.45 -5.83
C SER A 93 9.32 -9.22 -4.56
N VAL A 94 9.57 -10.53 -4.52
CA VAL A 94 9.37 -11.37 -3.33
C VAL A 94 10.32 -10.93 -2.21
N MET A 95 11.60 -10.73 -2.51
CA MET A 95 12.58 -10.24 -1.53
C MET A 95 12.13 -8.89 -0.93
N LYS A 96 11.78 -7.92 -1.77
CA LYS A 96 11.45 -6.55 -1.34
C LYS A 96 10.08 -6.41 -0.68
N HIS A 97 9.04 -7.02 -1.24
CA HIS A 97 7.66 -6.78 -0.81
C HIS A 97 7.13 -7.80 0.20
N PHE A 98 7.81 -8.94 0.34
CA PHE A 98 7.41 -9.98 1.28
C PHE A 98 8.49 -10.26 2.32
N VAL A 99 9.69 -10.65 1.91
CA VAL A 99 10.71 -11.14 2.85
C VAL A 99 11.24 -10.03 3.75
N VAL A 100 11.66 -8.89 3.21
CA VAL A 100 12.14 -7.76 4.02
C VAL A 100 11.08 -7.30 5.03
N PRO A 101 9.82 -6.98 4.63
CA PRO A 101 8.78 -6.60 5.60
C PRO A 101 8.42 -7.71 6.60
N LYS A 102 8.53 -8.99 6.21
CA LYS A 102 8.27 -10.12 7.11
C LYS A 102 9.39 -10.24 8.15
N LEU A 103 10.65 -10.13 7.75
CA LEU A 103 11.80 -10.13 8.66
C LEU A 103 11.71 -8.94 9.62
N GLU A 104 11.49 -7.73 9.11
CA GLU A 104 11.29 -6.52 9.93
C GLU A 104 10.18 -6.70 10.95
N ARG A 105 9.02 -7.24 10.55
CA ARG A 105 7.92 -7.52 11.48
C ARG A 105 8.28 -8.57 12.53
N VAL A 106 8.98 -9.64 12.15
CA VAL A 106 9.39 -10.70 13.08
C VAL A 106 10.37 -10.16 14.12
N ILE A 107 11.30 -9.32 13.67
CA ILE A 107 12.30 -8.64 14.49
C ILE A 107 11.63 -7.60 15.41
N ASP A 108 10.78 -6.73 14.87
CA ASP A 108 10.09 -5.65 15.61
C ASP A 108 9.07 -6.19 16.64
N GLU A 109 8.36 -7.28 16.33
CA GLU A 109 7.38 -7.89 17.23
C GLU A 109 8.01 -8.95 18.16
N GLU A 110 9.34 -9.11 18.13
CA GLU A 110 10.12 -10.13 18.85
C GLU A 110 9.54 -11.56 18.72
N LYS A 111 9.03 -11.89 17.54
CA LYS A 111 8.38 -13.18 17.30
C LYS A 111 9.41 -14.29 17.11
N LYS A 112 9.18 -15.41 17.79
CA LYS A 112 9.91 -16.66 17.55
C LYS A 112 9.35 -17.35 16.30
N VAL A 113 10.08 -17.25 15.19
CA VAL A 113 9.77 -17.92 13.93
C VAL A 113 10.96 -18.74 13.49
N THR A 114 10.74 -19.97 13.02
CA THR A 114 11.80 -20.85 12.51
C THR A 114 12.22 -20.47 11.09
N HIS A 115 13.45 -20.82 10.70
CA HIS A 115 13.90 -20.62 9.31
C HIS A 115 13.04 -21.42 8.31
N SER A 116 12.65 -22.65 8.67
CA SER A 116 11.71 -23.50 7.90
C SER A 116 10.35 -22.82 7.68
N SER A 117 9.79 -22.16 8.70
CA SER A 117 8.51 -21.46 8.55
C SER A 117 8.62 -20.26 7.62
N LEU A 118 9.73 -19.51 7.66
CA LEU A 118 9.97 -18.40 6.73
C LEU A 118 10.18 -18.90 5.29
N MET A 119 10.82 -20.05 5.12
CA MET A 119 10.96 -20.74 3.84
C MET A 119 9.59 -21.08 3.24
N ASP A 120 8.74 -21.79 3.97
CA ASP A 120 7.40 -22.22 3.51
C ASP A 120 6.51 -21.02 3.15
N ASP A 121 6.55 -19.97 3.98
CA ASP A 121 5.83 -18.73 3.76
C ASP A 121 6.29 -18.03 2.47
N THR A 122 7.60 -18.01 2.23
CA THR A 122 8.20 -17.39 1.04
C THR A 122 7.90 -18.19 -0.21
N GLU A 123 7.96 -19.53 -0.14
CA GLU A 123 7.63 -20.43 -1.24
C GLU A 123 6.19 -20.22 -1.72
N LYS A 124 5.22 -20.16 -0.80
CA LYS A 124 3.82 -19.88 -1.12
C LYS A 124 3.63 -18.55 -1.85
N VAL A 125 4.44 -17.54 -1.53
CA VAL A 125 4.35 -16.23 -2.18
C VAL A 125 4.99 -16.23 -3.57
N ILE A 126 6.06 -17.01 -3.78
CA ILE A 126 6.64 -17.20 -5.12
C ILE A 126 5.61 -17.87 -6.03
N LEU A 127 4.98 -18.95 -5.57
CA LEU A 127 3.99 -19.71 -6.36
C LEU A 127 2.70 -18.90 -6.63
N GLU A 128 2.39 -17.91 -5.80
CA GLU A 128 1.22 -17.04 -5.95
C GLU A 128 1.62 -15.56 -6.12
N PRO A 129 2.17 -15.15 -7.30
CA PRO A 129 2.68 -13.80 -7.52
C PRO A 129 1.62 -12.69 -7.37
N ALA A 130 0.33 -13.03 -7.44
CA ALA A 130 -0.77 -12.11 -7.20
C ALA A 130 -0.78 -11.54 -5.78
N LYS A 131 -0.28 -12.30 -4.77
CA LYS A 131 -0.21 -11.84 -3.36
C LYS A 131 0.66 -10.60 -3.20
N ILE A 132 1.68 -10.45 -4.03
CA ILE A 132 2.60 -9.30 -4.05
C ILE A 132 2.33 -8.34 -5.21
N LYS A 133 1.12 -8.38 -5.80
CA LYS A 133 0.69 -7.52 -6.92
C LYS A 133 1.54 -7.66 -8.20
N VAL A 134 2.25 -8.79 -8.37
CA VAL A 134 3.04 -9.07 -9.58
C VAL A 134 2.15 -9.74 -10.64
N LYS A 135 2.06 -9.11 -11.82
CA LYS A 135 1.20 -9.57 -12.93
C LYS A 135 1.93 -10.62 -13.80
N LEU A 136 2.28 -11.77 -13.22
CA LEU A 136 2.78 -12.93 -13.95
C LEU A 136 1.77 -14.09 -13.89
N LYS A 137 1.77 -14.95 -14.90
CA LYS A 137 0.94 -16.15 -14.92
C LYS A 137 1.48 -17.16 -13.92
N ALA A 138 0.68 -17.54 -12.92
CA ALA A 138 1.07 -18.46 -11.86
C ALA A 138 1.46 -19.85 -12.41
N ASP A 139 0.76 -20.36 -13.43
CA ASP A 139 1.05 -21.66 -14.07
C ASP A 139 2.47 -21.76 -14.66
N ASN A 140 3.10 -20.62 -14.93
CA ASN A 140 4.43 -20.54 -15.50
C ASN A 140 5.52 -20.30 -14.44
N VAL A 141 5.14 -20.18 -13.17
CA VAL A 141 6.02 -19.84 -12.06
C VAL A 141 6.29 -21.07 -11.22
N ASP A 142 7.54 -21.22 -10.81
CA ASP A 142 7.98 -22.26 -9.88
C ASP A 142 9.14 -21.72 -9.03
N ILE A 143 9.54 -22.45 -7.99
CA ILE A 143 10.75 -22.16 -7.23
C ILE A 143 11.98 -22.78 -7.91
N CYS A 144 13.15 -22.14 -7.79
CA CYS A 144 14.40 -22.76 -8.25
C CYS A 144 14.90 -23.81 -7.25
N TYR A 145 14.74 -23.50 -5.97
CA TYR A 145 15.12 -24.29 -4.81
C TYR A 145 14.35 -23.73 -3.59
N PRO A 146 14.17 -24.49 -2.51
CA PRO A 146 13.50 -24.00 -1.31
C PRO A 146 14.20 -22.74 -0.75
N PRO A 147 13.48 -21.63 -0.50
CA PRO A 147 14.10 -20.40 -0.01
C PRO A 147 14.96 -20.62 1.24
N ILE A 148 16.17 -20.07 1.24
CA ILE A 148 17.17 -20.31 2.29
C ILE A 148 17.19 -19.14 3.26
N PHE A 149 17.00 -19.43 4.54
CA PHE A 149 17.17 -18.52 5.66
C PHE A 149 18.18 -19.09 6.65
N GLN A 150 19.18 -18.29 7.02
CA GLN A 150 20.23 -18.69 7.96
C GLN A 150 20.52 -17.54 8.92
N SER A 151 20.66 -17.86 10.21
CA SER A 151 21.07 -16.93 11.26
C SER A 151 21.61 -17.71 12.47
N GLY A 152 22.20 -17.01 13.44
CA GLY A 152 22.56 -17.60 14.74
C GLY A 152 23.80 -18.50 14.74
N GLY A 153 24.76 -18.23 13.85
CA GLY A 153 26.09 -18.88 13.84
C GLY A 153 26.17 -20.17 13.00
N GLU A 154 25.03 -20.67 12.52
CA GLU A 154 24.94 -21.81 11.60
C GLU A 154 24.73 -21.33 10.17
N PHE A 155 25.83 -21.16 9.44
CA PHE A 155 25.79 -20.69 8.05
C PHE A 155 26.39 -21.74 7.10
N ASP A 156 25.76 -21.90 5.95
CA ASP A 156 26.26 -22.73 4.85
C ASP A 156 26.04 -21.99 3.53
N LEU A 157 27.12 -21.51 2.90
CA LEU A 157 27.05 -20.80 1.63
C LEU A 157 27.10 -21.75 0.42
N ARG A 158 27.05 -23.07 0.63
CA ARG A 158 26.95 -24.02 -0.47
C ARG A 158 25.54 -23.96 -1.07
N PRO A 159 25.40 -24.20 -2.39
CA PRO A 159 24.08 -24.26 -3.03
C PRO A 159 23.16 -25.37 -2.50
N SER A 160 23.72 -26.36 -1.79
CA SER A 160 22.97 -27.45 -1.16
C SER A 160 22.42 -27.11 0.22
N ALA A 161 22.62 -25.87 0.69
CA ALA A 161 22.13 -25.46 2.00
C ALA A 161 20.59 -25.44 2.03
N SER A 162 20.05 -25.73 3.21
CA SER A 162 18.61 -25.70 3.47
C SER A 162 18.33 -24.91 4.75
N SER A 163 17.12 -24.34 4.83
CA SER A 163 16.62 -23.71 6.05
C SER A 163 16.41 -24.78 7.12
N ASN A 164 16.96 -24.57 8.33
CA ASN A 164 16.82 -25.51 9.45
C ASN A 164 15.58 -25.20 10.31
N GLU A 165 15.34 -25.98 11.36
CA GLU A 165 14.24 -25.77 12.32
C GLU A 165 14.60 -24.82 13.47
N GLN A 166 15.75 -24.15 13.42
CA GLN A 166 16.14 -23.19 14.44
C GLN A 166 15.33 -21.89 14.29
N ASN A 167 15.09 -21.22 15.42
CA ASN A 167 14.48 -19.90 15.43
C ASN A 167 15.43 -18.86 14.83
N LEU A 168 14.86 -17.89 14.12
CA LEU A 168 15.57 -16.72 13.63
C LEU A 168 16.24 -16.01 14.82
N TYR A 169 17.53 -15.73 14.67
CA TYR A 169 18.35 -15.07 15.66
C TYR A 169 18.71 -13.66 15.17
N TYR A 170 18.30 -12.66 15.93
CA TYR A 170 18.38 -11.24 15.59
C TYR A 170 18.77 -10.39 16.81
N ASP A 171 19.53 -10.96 17.73
CA ASP A 171 20.09 -10.24 18.87
C ASP A 171 21.23 -9.31 18.41
N SER A 172 21.80 -8.48 19.29
CA SER A 172 22.86 -7.56 18.87
C SER A 172 24.07 -8.29 18.25
N THR A 173 24.69 -7.69 17.23
CA THR A 173 25.79 -8.26 16.42
C THR A 173 25.41 -9.50 15.60
N SER A 174 24.14 -9.63 15.21
CA SER A 174 23.65 -10.76 14.41
C SER A 174 23.69 -10.51 12.90
N VAL A 175 23.74 -11.61 12.15
CA VAL A 175 23.70 -11.61 10.69
C VAL A 175 22.62 -12.58 10.22
N ILE A 176 21.80 -12.16 9.27
CA ILE A 176 20.75 -12.98 8.66
C ILE A 176 21.01 -13.06 7.15
N ILE A 177 21.17 -14.28 6.64
CA ILE A 177 21.31 -14.54 5.20
C ILE A 177 19.97 -15.03 4.66
N CYS A 178 19.49 -14.40 3.59
CA CYS A 178 18.35 -14.85 2.82
C CYS A 178 18.74 -15.05 1.35
N ALA A 179 18.45 -16.23 0.80
CA ALA A 179 18.63 -16.51 -0.63
C ALA A 179 17.34 -17.07 -1.22
N ILE A 180 16.87 -16.44 -2.31
CA ILE A 180 15.60 -16.75 -2.96
C ILE A 180 15.82 -16.89 -4.46
N GLY A 181 15.29 -17.97 -5.04
CA GLY A 181 15.30 -18.19 -6.48
C GLY A 181 13.91 -18.53 -7.01
N SER A 182 13.45 -17.81 -8.03
CA SER A 182 12.20 -18.09 -8.73
C SER A 182 12.49 -18.46 -10.17
N ARG A 183 11.59 -19.28 -10.72
CA ARG A 183 11.67 -19.85 -12.06
C ARG A 183 10.44 -19.41 -12.85
N TYR A 184 10.63 -18.94 -14.07
CA TYR A 184 9.53 -18.55 -14.97
C TYR A 184 9.70 -19.21 -16.33
N ASN A 185 8.69 -19.97 -16.79
CA ASN A 185 8.79 -20.80 -18.00
C ASN A 185 10.07 -21.66 -18.01
N SER A 186 10.40 -22.28 -16.88
CA SER A 186 11.61 -23.07 -16.66
C SER A 186 12.95 -22.28 -16.62
N TYR A 187 12.97 -20.96 -16.77
CA TYR A 187 14.19 -20.15 -16.62
C TYR A 187 14.36 -19.67 -15.19
N CYS A 188 15.53 -19.94 -14.62
CA CYS A 188 15.88 -19.67 -13.25
C CYS A 188 16.42 -18.25 -13.05
N SER A 189 16.23 -17.73 -11.84
CA SER A 189 16.89 -16.52 -11.35
C SER A 189 17.21 -16.69 -9.87
N ASN A 190 18.15 -15.90 -9.38
CA ASN A 190 18.64 -15.96 -8.01
C ASN A 190 18.91 -14.56 -7.44
N VAL A 191 18.57 -14.37 -6.17
CA VAL A 191 19.01 -13.23 -5.36
C VAL A 191 19.40 -13.72 -3.96
N ALA A 192 20.48 -13.19 -3.42
CA ALA A 192 20.83 -13.38 -2.01
C ALA A 192 21.21 -12.04 -1.39
N ARG A 193 20.75 -11.83 -0.15
CA ARG A 193 21.02 -10.65 0.65
C ARG A 193 21.41 -11.08 2.06
N THR A 194 22.27 -10.28 2.65
CA THR A 194 22.61 -10.36 4.07
C THR A 194 22.11 -9.11 4.76
N PHE A 195 21.35 -9.31 5.84
CA PHE A 195 20.87 -8.26 6.73
C PHE A 195 21.73 -8.28 7.99
N LEU A 196 22.15 -7.10 8.44
CA LEU A 196 22.99 -6.95 9.62
C LEU A 196 22.17 -6.31 10.75
N ILE A 197 22.28 -6.85 11.95
CA ILE A 197 21.53 -6.42 13.13
C ILE A 197 22.51 -5.99 14.22
N ASP A 198 22.50 -4.72 14.61
CA ASP A 198 23.52 -4.05 15.44
C ASP A 198 24.94 -4.45 15.04
N ALA A 199 25.26 -4.22 13.76
CA ALA A 199 26.49 -4.70 13.17
C ALA A 199 27.73 -4.09 13.87
N ASN A 200 28.69 -4.94 14.23
CA ASN A 200 29.98 -4.45 14.70
C ASN A 200 30.83 -3.91 13.53
N PRO A 201 31.89 -3.12 13.79
CA PRO A 201 32.71 -2.55 12.71
C PRO A 201 33.34 -3.60 11.77
N ILE A 202 33.60 -4.82 12.26
CA ILE A 202 34.14 -5.92 11.46
C ILE A 202 33.08 -6.43 10.47
N GLN A 203 31.85 -6.62 10.93
CA GLN A 203 30.69 -7.03 10.14
C GLN A 203 30.37 -6.01 9.05
N SER A 204 30.29 -4.73 9.42
CA SER A 204 30.03 -3.64 8.48
C SER A 204 31.13 -3.54 7.42
N LYS A 205 32.40 -3.58 7.84
CA LYS A 205 33.54 -3.56 6.90
C LYS A 205 33.55 -4.78 5.98
N ALA A 206 33.28 -5.97 6.50
CA ALA A 206 33.23 -7.19 5.70
C ALA A 206 32.12 -7.12 4.63
N TYR A 207 30.94 -6.60 4.98
CA TYR A 207 29.85 -6.40 4.02
C TYR A 207 30.19 -5.33 2.98
N GLU A 208 30.77 -4.20 3.38
CA GLU A 208 31.19 -3.14 2.45
C GLU A 208 32.22 -3.62 1.42
N VAL A 209 33.24 -4.35 1.87
CA VAL A 209 34.25 -4.95 0.99
C VAL A 209 33.60 -5.98 0.07
N LEU A 210 32.68 -6.80 0.59
CA LEU A 210 31.95 -7.78 -0.22
C LEU A 210 31.11 -7.10 -1.31
N LEU A 211 30.42 -6.00 -0.96
CA LEU A 211 29.61 -5.23 -1.91
C LEU A 211 30.47 -4.66 -3.04
N LYS A 212 31.62 -4.06 -2.72
CA LYS A 212 32.56 -3.56 -3.74
C LYS A 212 33.13 -4.68 -4.62
N ALA A 213 33.48 -5.81 -4.02
CA ALA A 213 33.99 -6.98 -4.76
C ALA A 213 32.92 -7.56 -5.69
N HIS A 214 31.66 -7.62 -5.22
CA HIS A 214 30.51 -8.05 -6.01
C HIS A 214 30.24 -7.10 -7.19
N GLU A 215 30.31 -5.79 -6.98
CA GLU A 215 30.16 -4.79 -8.04
C GLU A 215 31.29 -4.84 -9.07
N ALA A 216 32.53 -5.09 -8.62
CA ALA A 216 33.67 -5.30 -9.51
C ALA A 216 33.50 -6.56 -10.37
N ALA A 217 33.02 -7.67 -9.79
CA ALA A 217 32.69 -8.88 -10.54
C ALA A 217 31.60 -8.62 -11.59
N ILE A 218 30.52 -7.93 -11.22
CA ILE A 218 29.47 -7.54 -12.17
C ILE A 218 30.06 -6.68 -13.29
N GLY A 219 30.86 -5.66 -12.95
CA GLY A 219 31.49 -4.78 -13.93
C GLY A 219 32.45 -5.48 -14.90
N ALA A 220 33.02 -6.62 -14.50
CA ALA A 220 33.89 -7.45 -15.33
C ALA A 220 33.12 -8.39 -16.28
N LEU A 221 31.80 -8.55 -16.13
CA LEU A 221 30.94 -9.33 -17.03
C LEU A 221 30.70 -8.59 -18.36
N LYS A 222 31.73 -8.51 -19.18
CA LYS A 222 31.70 -7.88 -20.51
C LYS A 222 32.08 -8.87 -21.60
N PRO A 223 31.48 -8.77 -22.79
CA PRO A 223 31.88 -9.59 -23.92
C PRO A 223 33.39 -9.46 -24.20
N GLY A 224 34.07 -10.58 -24.40
CA GLY A 224 35.51 -10.61 -24.67
C GLY A 224 36.41 -10.81 -23.45
N ASN A 225 35.90 -10.64 -22.23
CA ASN A 225 36.64 -11.04 -21.02
C ASN A 225 36.54 -12.56 -20.80
N LYS A 226 37.46 -13.14 -20.05
CA LYS A 226 37.37 -14.53 -19.61
C LYS A 226 36.49 -14.66 -18.37
N THR A 227 35.85 -15.80 -18.17
CA THR A 227 35.11 -16.13 -16.95
C THR A 227 35.98 -16.02 -15.68
N GLY A 228 37.28 -16.34 -15.79
CA GLY A 228 38.24 -16.20 -14.70
C GLY A 228 38.52 -14.74 -14.32
N ASP A 229 38.47 -13.81 -15.28
CA ASP A 229 38.72 -12.39 -15.03
C ASP A 229 37.66 -11.79 -14.09
N VAL A 230 36.44 -12.31 -14.12
CA VAL A 230 35.34 -11.92 -13.22
C VAL A 230 35.68 -12.24 -11.77
N TYR A 231 36.20 -13.44 -11.52
CA TYR A 231 36.64 -13.84 -10.17
C TYR A 231 37.87 -13.05 -9.73
N GLN A 232 38.82 -12.82 -10.64
CA GLN A 232 40.02 -12.03 -10.35
C GLN A 232 39.69 -10.57 -10.02
N ALA A 233 38.69 -9.97 -10.66
CA ALA A 233 38.24 -8.62 -10.35
C ALA A 233 37.71 -8.51 -8.91
N ALA A 234 36.91 -9.48 -8.45
CA ALA A 234 36.47 -9.55 -7.07
C ALA A 234 37.65 -9.76 -6.10
N LEU A 235 38.54 -10.72 -6.40
CA LEU A 235 39.70 -11.04 -5.57
C LEU A 235 40.62 -9.81 -5.40
N SER A 236 40.87 -9.06 -6.47
CA SER A 236 41.72 -7.85 -6.44
C SER A 236 41.18 -6.77 -5.50
N VAL A 237 39.86 -6.63 -5.39
CA VAL A 237 39.23 -5.68 -4.45
C VAL A 237 39.45 -6.13 -3.01
N VAL A 238 39.26 -7.42 -2.73
CA VAL A 238 39.45 -7.98 -1.39
C VAL A 238 40.92 -7.89 -0.96
N GLU A 239 41.86 -8.25 -1.84
CA GLU A 239 43.30 -8.13 -1.57
C GLU A 239 43.73 -6.69 -1.27
N LYS A 240 43.10 -5.71 -1.93
CA LYS A 240 43.42 -4.28 -1.75
C LYS A 240 42.84 -3.69 -0.46
N GLU A 241 41.58 -3.99 -0.14
CA GLU A 241 40.87 -3.32 0.98
C GLU A 241 40.87 -4.12 2.29
N ALA A 242 40.94 -5.45 2.20
CA ALA A 242 40.91 -6.35 3.35
C ALA A 242 41.67 -7.66 3.06
N PRO A 243 43.02 -7.64 2.99
CA PRO A 243 43.84 -8.82 2.65
C PRO A 243 43.62 -9.99 3.61
N ASP A 244 43.29 -9.69 4.87
CA ASP A 244 43.04 -10.71 5.90
C ASP A 244 41.78 -11.55 5.61
N LEU A 245 40.83 -11.03 4.82
CA LEU A 245 39.57 -11.71 4.47
C LEU A 245 39.69 -12.59 3.22
N VAL A 246 40.84 -12.58 2.52
CA VAL A 246 41.03 -13.36 1.29
C VAL A 246 40.87 -14.86 1.53
N ALA A 247 41.34 -15.37 2.68
CA ALA A 247 41.21 -16.78 3.04
C ALA A 247 39.74 -17.20 3.27
N ASN A 248 38.88 -16.25 3.61
CA ASN A 248 37.46 -16.44 3.89
C ASN A 248 36.60 -16.31 2.63
N LEU A 249 37.13 -15.76 1.54
CA LEU A 249 36.37 -15.56 0.30
C LEU A 249 36.01 -16.90 -0.35
N MET A 250 34.77 -17.02 -0.83
CA MET A 250 34.35 -18.17 -1.64
C MET A 250 35.25 -18.35 -2.86
N ARG A 251 35.59 -19.61 -3.20
CA ARG A 251 36.48 -19.95 -4.33
C ARG A 251 35.86 -19.75 -5.73
N SER A 252 34.62 -19.25 -5.79
CA SER A 252 33.84 -19.03 -7.00
C SER A 252 32.95 -17.81 -6.76
N ALA A 253 32.83 -16.97 -7.79
CA ALA A 253 31.93 -15.82 -7.83
C ALA A 253 30.56 -16.17 -8.45
N GLY A 254 30.23 -17.46 -8.54
CA GLY A 254 28.95 -17.97 -9.05
C GLY A 254 29.06 -18.79 -10.33
N THR A 255 27.95 -18.95 -11.05
CA THR A 255 27.86 -19.79 -12.26
C THR A 255 26.93 -19.20 -13.30
N GLY A 256 26.97 -19.73 -14.53
CA GLY A 256 25.88 -19.52 -15.49
C GLY A 256 24.54 -19.98 -14.92
N ILE A 257 23.47 -19.31 -15.34
CA ILE A 257 22.08 -19.59 -14.95
C ILE A 257 21.17 -19.46 -16.18
N GLY A 258 20.19 -20.36 -16.28
CA GLY A 258 19.29 -20.43 -17.44
C GLY A 258 18.17 -21.41 -17.15
N LEU A 259 18.03 -22.44 -17.99
CA LEU A 259 17.15 -23.58 -17.70
C LEU A 259 17.61 -24.36 -16.48
N GLU A 260 18.93 -24.50 -16.34
CA GLU A 260 19.59 -25.04 -15.17
C GLU A 260 19.84 -23.90 -14.16
N PHE A 261 19.62 -24.18 -12.87
CA PHE A 261 19.98 -23.23 -11.81
C PHE A 261 21.50 -23.01 -11.74
N ARG A 262 22.28 -24.05 -12.06
CA ARG A 262 23.75 -24.04 -12.00
C ARG A 262 24.37 -24.67 -13.25
N GLU A 263 24.72 -23.84 -14.21
CA GLU A 263 25.43 -24.27 -15.42
C GLU A 263 26.92 -24.50 -15.08
N SER A 264 27.29 -25.76 -14.82
CA SER A 264 28.61 -26.12 -14.30
C SER A 264 29.78 -25.75 -15.22
N GLY A 265 29.55 -25.71 -16.54
CA GLY A 265 30.56 -25.29 -17.53
C GLY A 265 30.87 -23.78 -17.49
N LEU A 266 29.98 -22.96 -16.94
CA LEU A 266 30.11 -21.50 -16.84
C LEU A 266 30.39 -21.05 -15.39
N ASN A 267 31.22 -21.80 -14.66
CA ASN A 267 31.59 -21.43 -13.30
C ASN A 267 32.59 -20.25 -13.30
N LEU A 268 32.29 -19.21 -12.53
CA LEU A 268 33.10 -18.00 -12.37
C LEU A 268 34.19 -18.23 -11.32
N ASN A 269 35.19 -19.03 -11.66
CA ASN A 269 36.37 -19.27 -10.83
C ASN A 269 37.65 -18.94 -11.61
N GLY A 270 38.75 -18.73 -10.89
CA GLY A 270 40.04 -18.34 -11.49
C GLY A 270 40.68 -19.37 -12.45
N LYS A 271 40.09 -20.55 -12.64
CA LYS A 271 40.59 -21.60 -13.56
C LYS A 271 39.81 -21.66 -14.88
N ASN A 272 38.69 -20.95 -15.00
CA ASN A 272 37.84 -21.02 -16.18
C ASN A 272 38.23 -19.97 -17.21
N ASP A 273 38.77 -20.41 -18.35
CA ASP A 273 39.23 -19.54 -19.45
C ASP A 273 38.16 -19.30 -20.53
N ARG A 274 36.89 -19.67 -20.31
CA ARG A 274 35.82 -19.44 -21.30
C ARG A 274 35.60 -17.95 -21.55
N MET A 275 35.43 -17.58 -22.82
CA MET A 275 35.17 -16.21 -23.24
C MET A 275 33.71 -15.84 -23.03
N LEU A 276 33.47 -14.71 -22.36
CA LEU A 276 32.14 -14.14 -22.17
C LEU A 276 31.58 -13.63 -23.50
N LYS A 277 30.31 -13.96 -23.76
CA LYS A 277 29.56 -13.52 -24.95
C LYS A 277 28.32 -12.76 -24.53
N SER A 278 27.90 -11.81 -25.37
CA SER A 278 26.60 -11.13 -25.20
C SER A 278 25.47 -12.16 -25.22
N GLY A 279 24.51 -12.01 -24.31
CA GLY A 279 23.39 -12.95 -24.13
C GLY A 279 23.65 -14.09 -23.15
N MET A 280 24.87 -14.23 -22.63
CA MET A 280 25.09 -15.11 -21.47
C MET A 280 24.43 -14.53 -20.22
N VAL A 281 24.02 -15.41 -19.30
CA VAL A 281 23.38 -15.03 -18.04
C VAL A 281 24.08 -15.75 -16.89
N PHE A 282 24.40 -15.00 -15.84
CA PHE A 282 25.12 -15.50 -14.66
C PHE A 282 24.37 -15.19 -13.37
N ASN A 283 24.42 -16.13 -12.44
CA ASN A 283 24.17 -15.88 -11.03
C ASN A 283 25.51 -15.48 -10.40
N VAL A 284 25.73 -14.19 -10.20
CA VAL A 284 26.94 -13.66 -9.57
C VAL A 284 26.75 -13.73 -8.07
N CYS A 285 27.38 -14.72 -7.44
CA CYS A 285 27.21 -15.05 -6.04
C CYS A 285 28.57 -15.06 -5.35
N LEU A 286 28.77 -14.15 -4.39
CA LEU A 286 30.03 -13.97 -3.67
C LEU A 286 29.75 -13.85 -2.18
N GLY A 287 30.61 -14.42 -1.35
CA GLY A 287 30.47 -14.35 0.10
C GLY A 287 31.77 -14.62 0.84
N PHE A 288 31.80 -14.22 2.12
CA PHE A 288 32.83 -14.58 3.08
C PHE A 288 32.33 -15.65 4.04
N GLN A 289 33.13 -16.71 4.21
CA GLN A 289 32.84 -17.86 5.05
C GLN A 289 33.68 -17.82 6.32
N ASN A 290 33.12 -18.30 7.44
CA ASN A 290 33.84 -18.51 8.70
C ASN A 290 34.57 -17.25 9.24
N LEU A 291 33.94 -16.08 9.15
CA LEU A 291 34.48 -14.88 9.79
C LEU A 291 34.31 -15.02 11.31
N GLN A 292 35.39 -14.78 12.06
CA GLN A 292 35.36 -14.77 13.52
C GLN A 292 35.17 -13.34 14.03
N THR A 293 34.26 -13.15 14.99
CA THR A 293 34.05 -11.87 15.67
C THR A 293 34.32 -11.99 17.17
N GLU A 294 34.76 -10.90 17.79
CA GLU A 294 34.98 -10.82 19.24
C GLU A 294 33.64 -10.72 19.97
N SER A 295 32.93 -11.84 20.10
CA SER A 295 31.68 -11.91 20.88
C SER A 295 31.75 -12.98 21.97
N LYS A 296 31.12 -12.69 23.11
CA LYS A 296 30.95 -13.63 24.23
C LYS A 296 29.90 -14.71 23.95
N ASN A 297 29.08 -14.53 22.90
CA ASN A 297 27.99 -15.44 22.57
C ASN A 297 28.37 -16.35 21.39
N PRO A 298 28.33 -17.69 21.55
CA PRO A 298 28.71 -18.63 20.49
C PRO A 298 27.87 -18.52 19.21
N LYS A 299 26.64 -17.97 19.30
CA LYS A 299 25.76 -17.76 18.13
C LYS A 299 26.14 -16.56 17.25
N THR A 300 27.04 -15.70 17.74
CA THR A 300 27.53 -14.50 17.02
C THR A 300 29.03 -14.57 16.74
N GLU A 301 29.73 -15.53 17.33
CA GLU A 301 31.18 -15.72 17.16
C GLU A 301 31.55 -16.02 15.70
N LYS A 302 30.77 -16.86 15.01
CA LYS A 302 30.98 -17.19 13.60
C LYS A 302 29.90 -16.55 12.74
N ILE A 303 30.32 -15.77 11.76
CA ILE A 303 29.41 -15.13 10.81
C ILE A 303 29.81 -15.45 9.37
N CYS A 304 28.82 -15.36 8.48
CA CYS A 304 29.03 -15.37 7.04
C CYS A 304 28.26 -14.21 6.42
N VAL A 305 28.75 -13.68 5.30
CA VAL A 305 28.06 -12.66 4.49
C VAL A 305 27.97 -13.15 3.06
N LEU A 306 26.83 -12.95 2.41
CA LEU A 306 26.52 -13.47 1.07
C LEU A 306 25.72 -12.47 0.25
N LEU A 307 26.20 -12.17 -0.95
CA LEU A 307 25.50 -11.39 -1.95
C LEU A 307 25.37 -12.19 -3.24
N ALA A 308 24.16 -12.25 -3.78
CA ALA A 308 23.93 -12.83 -5.09
C ALA A 308 22.95 -12.02 -5.93
N ASP A 309 23.23 -11.90 -7.22
CA ASP A 309 22.37 -11.25 -8.19
C ASP A 309 22.40 -11.97 -9.53
N THR A 310 21.28 -11.92 -10.25
CA THR A 310 21.21 -12.45 -11.62
C THR A 310 21.57 -11.34 -12.60
N VAL A 311 22.53 -11.62 -13.49
CA VAL A 311 23.11 -10.63 -14.41
C VAL A 311 23.11 -11.17 -15.83
N VAL A 312 22.60 -10.36 -16.75
CA VAL A 312 22.65 -10.61 -18.19
C VAL A 312 23.84 -9.87 -18.78
N VAL A 313 24.69 -10.56 -19.54
CA VAL A 313 25.81 -9.94 -20.26
C VAL A 313 25.26 -9.22 -21.49
N GLY A 314 25.14 -7.90 -21.40
CA GLY A 314 24.74 -7.06 -22.53
C GLY A 314 25.88 -6.77 -23.50
N GLN A 315 25.58 -6.11 -24.63
CA GLN A 315 26.58 -5.75 -25.64
C GLN A 315 27.58 -4.70 -25.14
N ASN A 316 27.11 -3.70 -24.39
CA ASN A 316 27.94 -2.59 -23.88
C ASN A 316 28.16 -2.64 -22.37
N ALA A 317 27.16 -3.11 -21.61
CA ALA A 317 27.19 -3.17 -20.16
C ALA A 317 26.40 -4.38 -19.64
N PRO A 318 26.81 -4.94 -18.48
CA PRO A 318 26.04 -5.95 -17.77
C PRO A 318 24.73 -5.37 -17.24
N GLU A 319 23.64 -6.12 -17.34
CA GLU A 319 22.31 -5.74 -16.85
C GLU A 319 21.95 -6.60 -15.63
N VAL A 320 21.80 -5.97 -14.47
CA VAL A 320 21.39 -6.64 -13.23
C VAL A 320 19.87 -6.71 -13.18
N VAL A 321 19.32 -7.90 -13.43
CA VAL A 321 17.85 -8.12 -13.49
C VAL A 321 17.21 -8.16 -12.10
N THR A 322 18.04 -8.27 -11.05
CA THR A 322 17.61 -8.28 -9.64
C THR A 322 17.85 -6.96 -8.89
N SER A 323 18.06 -5.86 -9.63
CA SER A 323 18.41 -4.53 -9.08
C SER A 323 17.35 -3.88 -8.19
N MET A 324 16.10 -4.38 -8.19
CA MET A 324 15.05 -3.88 -7.30
C MET A 324 15.30 -4.21 -5.81
N SER A 325 16.10 -5.24 -5.53
CA SER A 325 16.48 -5.62 -4.18
C SER A 325 17.66 -4.78 -3.71
N ALA A 326 17.44 -3.97 -2.66
CA ALA A 326 18.47 -3.10 -2.10
C ALA A 326 19.66 -3.92 -1.56
N LYS A 327 20.86 -3.35 -1.66
CA LYS A 327 22.13 -3.96 -1.22
C LYS A 327 23.11 -2.94 -0.63
N ALA A 328 22.70 -1.68 -0.49
CA ALA A 328 23.53 -0.68 0.17
C ALA A 328 23.49 -0.93 1.68
N VAL A 329 24.60 -0.68 2.38
CA VAL A 329 24.74 -0.93 3.82
C VAL A 329 23.59 -0.34 4.63
N LYS A 330 23.24 0.94 4.34
CA LYS A 330 22.15 1.66 5.01
C LYS A 330 20.76 1.04 4.83
N ASP A 331 20.56 0.25 3.78
CA ASP A 331 19.27 -0.37 3.48
C ASP A 331 19.16 -1.81 4.04
N VAL A 332 20.27 -2.37 4.53
CA VAL A 332 20.33 -3.75 5.05
C VAL A 332 20.82 -3.85 6.49
N ALA A 333 21.30 -2.75 7.07
CA ALA A 333 21.73 -2.65 8.46
C ALA A 333 20.58 -2.11 9.32
N TYR A 334 20.26 -2.83 10.39
CA TYR A 334 19.28 -2.48 11.40
C TYR A 334 19.98 -2.29 12.74
N SER A 335 19.64 -1.24 13.49
CA SER A 335 20.20 -0.97 14.82
C SER A 335 19.08 -0.82 15.85
N PHE A 336 19.28 -1.38 17.05
CA PHE A 336 18.36 -1.38 18.18
C PHE A 336 18.78 -0.46 19.33
N ASN A 337 20.02 0.06 19.31
CA ASN A 337 20.47 0.98 20.35
C ASN A 337 19.80 2.35 20.23
N LYS A 338 19.13 2.70 21.33
CA LYS A 338 18.77 4.04 21.78
C LYS A 338 20.06 4.85 21.99
N ASP A 339 20.01 6.14 21.67
CA ASP A 339 21.06 7.15 21.86
C ASP A 339 22.27 7.02 20.92
N GLU A 340 22.17 7.61 19.72
CA GLU A 340 23.17 8.51 19.11
C GLU A 340 22.65 8.98 17.75
N GLU A 341 22.22 10.24 17.72
CA GLU A 341 21.92 10.99 16.50
C GLU A 341 23.21 11.27 15.73
N GLU A 342 23.31 10.81 14.48
CA GLU A 342 24.11 11.53 13.49
C GLU A 342 23.16 12.42 12.68
N GLU A 343 23.02 13.67 13.13
CA GLU A 343 22.46 14.76 12.33
C GLU A 343 23.33 14.98 11.08
N GLU A 344 22.85 14.56 9.90
CA GLU A 344 23.40 15.05 8.63
C GLU A 344 23.01 16.53 8.44
N GLN A 345 23.91 17.44 8.80
CA GLN A 345 23.77 18.86 8.49
C GLN A 345 23.73 19.10 6.96
N PRO A 346 22.82 19.97 6.47
CA PRO A 346 22.75 20.30 5.05
C PRO A 346 23.95 21.14 4.60
N LYS A 347 24.62 20.72 3.51
CA LYS A 347 25.69 21.47 2.84
C LYS A 347 25.19 22.83 2.31
N VAL A 348 25.54 23.90 3.02
CA VAL A 348 25.33 25.29 2.57
C VAL A 348 26.35 25.64 1.46
N LYS A 349 25.85 26.12 0.32
CA LYS A 349 26.65 26.66 -0.79
C LYS A 349 27.30 27.99 -0.38
N ALA A 350 28.61 28.09 -0.58
CA ALA A 350 29.41 29.28 -0.30
C ALA A 350 29.16 30.44 -1.28
N LYS A 351 29.12 31.67 -0.75
CA LYS A 351 29.48 32.94 -1.44
C LYS A 351 30.09 33.93 -0.44
N PRO A 352 30.89 34.92 -0.90
CA PRO A 352 32.15 35.28 -0.26
C PRO A 352 32.12 36.47 0.71
N VAL A 353 33.02 36.35 1.69
CA VAL A 353 33.78 37.32 2.50
C VAL A 353 33.50 38.82 2.30
N ALA A 354 33.13 39.48 3.39
CA ALA A 354 33.49 40.86 3.69
C ALA A 354 33.95 40.97 5.16
N THR A 355 35.14 41.54 5.33
CA THR A 355 35.89 41.75 6.57
C THR A 355 35.42 42.97 7.36
N ASN A 356 35.55 42.89 8.70
CA ASN A 356 35.69 43.92 9.76
C ASN A 356 34.86 43.45 10.96
N GLY A 357 35.32 43.32 12.20
CA GLY A 357 36.44 43.90 12.94
C GLY A 357 35.91 44.30 14.33
N LEU A 358 36.61 43.87 15.39
CA LEU A 358 36.52 44.26 16.81
C LEU A 358 35.67 43.46 17.83
N SER A 359 36.44 42.75 18.68
CA SER A 359 36.58 42.95 20.15
C SER A 359 35.61 42.29 21.15
N SER A 360 36.13 41.22 21.76
CA SER A 360 36.20 40.93 23.21
C SER A 360 34.93 40.95 24.08
N LYS A 361 34.57 39.79 24.65
CA LYS A 361 34.89 39.42 26.04
C LYS A 361 34.35 38.02 26.36
N ALA A 362 35.19 37.24 27.03
CA ALA A 362 34.86 35.92 27.55
C ALA A 362 33.77 36.00 28.62
N ILE A 363 32.72 35.19 28.48
CA ILE A 363 31.85 34.75 29.58
C ILE A 363 31.64 33.24 29.40
N LEU A 364 32.22 32.51 30.36
CA LEU A 364 31.77 31.28 31.00
C LEU A 364 30.83 30.32 30.23
N ARG A 365 31.31 29.07 30.17
CA ARG A 365 30.56 27.83 29.96
C ARG A 365 29.16 27.88 30.57
N SER A 366 28.14 27.66 29.76
CA SER A 366 26.83 27.14 30.20
C SER A 366 26.43 25.96 29.31
N VAL A 367 26.75 24.77 29.81
CA VAL A 367 26.02 23.53 29.52
C VAL A 367 24.68 23.64 30.27
N ASN A 368 23.57 23.19 29.65
CA ASN A 368 22.17 23.16 30.12
C ASN A 368 21.20 24.15 29.43
N HIS A 369 20.80 23.88 28.19
CA HIS A 369 19.64 24.53 27.59
C HIS A 369 18.52 23.58 27.12
N GLU A 370 18.76 22.26 27.06
CA GLU A 370 17.74 21.27 26.67
C GLU A 370 16.80 20.91 27.81
N THR A 371 17.29 20.83 29.05
CA THR A 371 16.49 20.45 30.24
C THR A 371 15.46 21.51 30.68
N SER A 372 15.42 22.69 30.05
CA SER A 372 14.48 23.77 30.39
C SER A 372 13.22 23.79 29.52
N ARG A 373 13.24 23.25 28.29
CA ARG A 373 12.10 23.34 27.36
C ARG A 373 11.03 22.29 27.62
N GLU A 374 11.45 21.08 27.97
CA GLU A 374 10.54 19.96 28.27
C GLU A 374 9.76 20.18 29.56
N GLU A 375 10.43 20.73 30.59
CA GLU A 375 9.78 21.09 31.87
C GLU A 375 8.77 22.24 31.69
N LEU A 376 9.08 23.24 30.86
CA LEU A 376 8.14 24.31 30.51
C LEU A 376 6.91 23.76 29.76
N ARG A 377 7.11 22.82 28.82
CA ARG A 377 6.03 22.14 28.10
C ARG A 377 5.13 21.37 29.06
N ARG A 378 5.72 20.63 30.01
CA ARG A 378 4.97 19.87 31.02
C ARG A 378 4.10 20.77 31.90
N GLN A 379 4.62 21.93 32.31
CA GLN A 379 3.89 22.91 33.11
C GLN A 379 2.74 23.57 32.32
N HIS A 380 2.97 23.95 31.06
CA HIS A 380 1.93 24.50 30.18
C HIS A 380 0.81 23.49 29.94
N GLN A 381 1.16 22.24 29.64
CA GLN A 381 0.20 21.16 29.44
C GLN A 381 -0.59 20.80 30.71
N ALA A 382 -0.02 20.98 31.91
CA ALA A 382 -0.74 20.79 33.17
C ALA A 382 -1.76 21.93 33.41
N GLU A 383 -1.41 23.17 33.11
CA GLU A 383 -2.33 24.31 33.20
C GLU A 383 -3.48 24.18 32.18
N LEU A 384 -3.19 23.76 30.94
CA LEU A 384 -4.21 23.47 29.93
C LEU A 384 -5.16 22.35 30.37
N ALA A 385 -4.66 21.30 31.02
CA ALA A 385 -5.51 20.22 31.56
C ALA A 385 -6.54 20.77 32.57
N ARG A 386 -6.10 21.64 33.48
CA ARG A 386 -6.96 22.27 34.49
C ARG A 386 -8.02 23.17 33.85
N GLN A 387 -7.63 24.01 32.89
CA GLN A 387 -8.56 24.89 32.17
C GLN A 387 -9.59 24.09 31.37
N LYS A 388 -9.18 22.98 30.74
CA LYS A 388 -10.07 22.10 29.97
C LYS A 388 -11.04 21.31 30.85
N ASN A 389 -10.58 20.81 31.98
CA ASN A 389 -11.45 20.17 32.96
C ASN A 389 -12.51 21.15 33.49
N GLU A 390 -12.13 22.41 33.76
CA GLU A 390 -13.08 23.45 34.17
C GLU A 390 -14.06 23.85 33.03
N GLU A 391 -13.57 24.01 31.80
CA GLU A 391 -14.39 24.31 30.60
C GLU A 391 -15.38 23.18 30.30
N THR A 392 -14.93 21.93 30.37
CA THR A 392 -15.75 20.72 30.18
C THR A 392 -16.78 20.60 31.29
N ALA A 393 -16.39 20.76 32.56
CA ALA A 393 -17.31 20.72 33.69
C ALA A 393 -18.38 21.81 33.59
N ARG A 394 -18.01 23.05 33.21
CA ARG A 394 -18.97 24.14 32.97
C ARG A 394 -19.94 23.84 31.82
N ARG A 395 -19.52 23.14 30.76
CA ARG A 395 -20.41 22.74 29.65
C ARG A 395 -21.34 21.60 30.02
N LEU A 396 -20.86 20.63 30.80
CA LEU A 396 -21.63 19.48 31.26
C LEU A 396 -22.67 19.89 32.32
N THR A 397 -22.30 20.75 33.26
CA THR A 397 -23.20 21.29 34.32
C THR A 397 -24.08 22.44 33.81
N GLY A 398 -23.59 23.25 32.87
CA GLY A 398 -24.25 24.41 32.30
C GLY A 398 -25.31 24.12 31.23
N GLY A 399 -25.79 22.88 31.16
CA GLY A 399 -27.00 22.46 30.46
C GLY A 399 -27.27 23.17 29.14
N SER A 400 -26.86 22.54 28.03
CA SER A 400 -27.52 22.56 26.71
C SER A 400 -28.68 23.55 26.54
N SER A 401 -28.38 24.85 26.47
CA SER A 401 -29.34 25.91 26.17
C SER A 401 -28.96 26.50 24.81
N GLY A 402 -29.37 25.80 23.76
CA GLY A 402 -29.09 26.24 22.39
C GLY A 402 -29.65 25.28 21.35
N GLY A 403 -30.91 25.48 20.98
CA GLY A 403 -31.50 24.91 19.78
C GLY A 403 -32.01 23.49 19.92
N ALA A 404 -33.23 23.36 20.47
CA ALA A 404 -34.12 22.29 20.03
C ALA A 404 -34.36 22.50 18.53
N ASP A 405 -33.44 22.01 17.71
CA ASP A 405 -33.68 21.80 16.30
C ASP A 405 -34.82 20.81 16.23
N SER A 406 -36.00 21.38 16.04
CA SER A 406 -37.18 20.73 15.53
C SER A 406 -36.75 20.02 14.26
N ARG A 407 -36.26 18.78 14.39
CA ARG A 407 -36.25 17.81 13.30
C ARG A 407 -37.70 17.67 12.94
N GLY A 408 -38.10 18.49 11.96
CA GLY A 408 -39.42 18.46 11.37
C GLY A 408 -39.75 17.00 11.13
N ALA A 409 -40.88 16.58 11.70
CA ALA A 409 -41.47 15.27 11.50
C ALA A 409 -41.20 14.88 10.05
N ALA A 410 -40.37 13.84 9.87
CA ALA A 410 -40.01 13.33 8.55
C ALA A 410 -41.33 13.19 7.80
N LYS A 411 -41.52 14.06 6.80
CA LYS A 411 -42.77 14.17 6.05
C LYS A 411 -43.08 12.75 5.58
N ALA A 412 -44.23 12.23 6.02
CA ALA A 412 -44.63 10.86 5.81
C ALA A 412 -44.26 10.42 4.39
N THR A 413 -43.36 9.43 4.30
CA THR A 413 -43.14 8.68 3.07
C THR A 413 -44.52 8.28 2.57
N GLY A 414 -44.81 8.65 1.31
CA GLY A 414 -46.12 8.40 0.70
C GLY A 414 -46.50 6.94 0.91
N GLU A 415 -47.77 6.72 1.22
CA GLU A 415 -48.33 5.40 1.48
C GLU A 415 -47.89 4.43 0.37
N LEU A 416 -47.20 3.34 0.73
CA LEU A 416 -46.68 2.35 -0.19
C LEU A 416 -47.85 1.57 -0.80
N VAL A 417 -48.45 2.11 -1.85
CA VAL A 417 -49.59 1.50 -2.54
C VAL A 417 -49.12 0.94 -3.88
N ALA A 418 -49.13 -0.38 -4.03
CA ALA A 418 -48.78 -1.05 -5.28
C ALA A 418 -49.83 -0.79 -6.37
N TYR A 419 -51.11 -0.95 -6.04
CA TYR A 419 -52.26 -0.66 -6.93
C TYR A 419 -53.39 -0.08 -6.09
N LYS A 420 -54.12 0.90 -6.65
CA LYS A 420 -55.28 1.51 -5.99
C LYS A 420 -56.59 0.82 -6.36
N ASN A 421 -56.72 0.37 -7.61
CA ASN A 421 -57.93 -0.27 -8.11
C ASN A 421 -57.62 -1.61 -8.80
N ILE A 422 -58.61 -2.50 -8.82
CA ILE A 422 -58.53 -3.81 -9.50
C ILE A 422 -58.31 -3.65 -11.01
N ASN A 423 -58.83 -2.59 -11.62
CA ASN A 423 -58.69 -2.33 -13.06
C ASN A 423 -57.25 -1.93 -13.47
N ASP A 424 -56.40 -1.56 -12.51
CA ASP A 424 -55.02 -1.17 -12.77
C ASP A 424 -54.07 -2.38 -12.85
N LEU A 425 -54.55 -3.59 -12.49
CA LEU A 425 -53.77 -4.82 -12.60
C LEU A 425 -53.61 -5.24 -14.07
N PRO A 426 -52.39 -5.57 -14.53
CA PRO A 426 -52.19 -6.08 -15.87
C PRO A 426 -52.91 -7.43 -16.07
N PRO A 427 -53.41 -7.72 -17.28
CA PRO A 427 -54.18 -8.94 -17.53
C PRO A 427 -53.32 -10.19 -17.23
N PRO A 428 -53.85 -11.17 -16.46
CA PRO A 428 -53.07 -12.31 -16.02
C PRO A 428 -52.72 -13.21 -17.20
N ARG A 429 -51.47 -13.11 -17.68
CA ARG A 429 -50.88 -14.11 -18.58
C ARG A 429 -50.42 -15.30 -17.75
N GLU A 430 -51.13 -16.42 -17.87
CA GLU A 430 -50.70 -17.79 -17.53
C GLU A 430 -50.07 -18.02 -16.13
N LEU A 431 -50.60 -17.44 -15.04
CA LEU A 431 -50.12 -17.70 -13.65
C LEU A 431 -48.58 -17.66 -13.47
N MET A 432 -47.89 -16.83 -14.26
CA MET A 432 -46.43 -16.65 -14.17
C MET A 432 -46.09 -15.46 -13.26
N ILE A 433 -44.92 -15.50 -12.63
CA ILE A 433 -44.38 -14.34 -11.91
C ILE A 433 -44.14 -13.22 -12.93
N GLN A 434 -44.67 -12.02 -12.65
CA GLN A 434 -44.54 -10.84 -13.50
C GLN A 434 -44.01 -9.65 -12.71
N VAL A 435 -43.26 -8.78 -13.39
CA VAL A 435 -42.76 -7.53 -12.83
C VAL A 435 -43.39 -6.38 -13.61
N ASP A 436 -44.18 -5.57 -12.92
CA ASP A 436 -44.69 -4.32 -13.50
C ASP A 436 -43.71 -3.19 -13.19
N LEU A 437 -43.06 -2.70 -14.26
CA LEU A 437 -42.13 -1.57 -14.19
C LEU A 437 -42.86 -0.23 -13.98
N ARG A 438 -44.12 -0.11 -14.38
CA ARG A 438 -44.87 1.15 -14.33
C ARG A 438 -45.39 1.45 -12.92
N SER A 439 -45.92 0.43 -12.24
CA SER A 439 -46.46 0.53 -10.87
C SER A 439 -45.46 0.07 -9.81
N GLU A 440 -44.23 -0.26 -10.24
CA GLU A 440 -43.11 -0.67 -9.37
C GLU A 440 -43.47 -1.86 -8.45
N ALA A 441 -44.21 -2.82 -9.00
CA ALA A 441 -44.79 -3.94 -8.25
C ALA A 441 -44.45 -5.29 -8.89
N ILE A 442 -44.32 -6.31 -8.04
CA ILE A 442 -44.15 -7.71 -8.43
C ILE A 442 -45.46 -8.43 -8.23
N LEU A 443 -45.91 -9.17 -9.24
CA LEU A 443 -47.12 -9.98 -9.18
C LEU A 443 -46.73 -11.44 -8.95
N LEU A 444 -47.15 -11.99 -7.82
CA LEU A 444 -46.85 -13.36 -7.42
C LEU A 444 -48.12 -14.22 -7.45
N PRO A 445 -48.09 -15.42 -8.07
CA PRO A 445 -49.22 -16.34 -8.08
C PRO A 445 -49.31 -17.09 -6.74
N ILE A 446 -50.17 -16.65 -5.82
CA ILE A 446 -50.40 -17.33 -4.54
C ILE A 446 -51.72 -18.11 -4.65
N HIS A 447 -51.64 -19.44 -4.61
CA HIS A 447 -52.80 -20.36 -4.69
C HIS A 447 -53.79 -20.03 -5.83
N GLY A 448 -53.28 -19.70 -7.02
CA GLY A 448 -54.09 -19.41 -8.20
C GLY A 448 -54.55 -17.95 -8.34
N THR A 449 -54.19 -17.07 -7.41
CA THR A 449 -54.49 -15.63 -7.48
C THR A 449 -53.20 -14.82 -7.62
N MET A 450 -53.18 -13.82 -8.52
CA MET A 450 -52.04 -12.92 -8.68
C MET A 450 -52.09 -11.81 -7.63
N ILE A 451 -51.12 -11.79 -6.71
CA ILE A 451 -51.05 -10.81 -5.62
C ILE A 451 -49.91 -9.83 -5.89
N PRO A 452 -50.18 -8.51 -5.92
CA PRO A 452 -49.16 -7.48 -6.12
C PRO A 452 -48.40 -7.15 -4.82
N PHE A 453 -47.09 -7.06 -4.92
CA PHE A 453 -46.18 -6.60 -3.88
C PHE A 453 -45.35 -5.43 -4.39
N HIS A 454 -45.40 -4.27 -3.73
CA HIS A 454 -44.55 -3.14 -4.09
C HIS A 454 -43.07 -3.50 -3.90
N ILE A 455 -42.18 -3.09 -4.81
CA ILE A 455 -40.77 -3.50 -4.78
C ILE A 455 -40.03 -3.09 -3.49
N ALA A 456 -40.45 -1.98 -2.86
CA ALA A 456 -39.88 -1.52 -1.59
C ALA A 456 -40.09 -2.49 -0.41
N THR A 457 -41.08 -3.40 -0.49
CA THR A 457 -41.28 -4.43 0.55
C THR A 457 -40.36 -5.64 0.39
N VAL A 458 -39.65 -5.75 -0.74
CA VAL A 458 -38.79 -6.89 -1.06
C VAL A 458 -37.36 -6.65 -0.60
N LYS A 459 -36.85 -7.52 0.27
CA LYS A 459 -35.50 -7.47 0.83
C LYS A 459 -34.44 -8.01 -0.13
N SER A 460 -34.66 -9.20 -0.68
CA SER A 460 -33.70 -9.85 -1.57
C SER A 460 -34.37 -10.94 -2.40
N VAL A 461 -33.78 -11.22 -3.57
CA VAL A 461 -34.22 -12.30 -4.46
C VAL A 461 -33.02 -13.14 -4.85
N SER A 462 -33.13 -14.45 -4.64
CA SER A 462 -32.14 -15.44 -5.05
C SER A 462 -32.77 -16.51 -5.95
N SER A 463 -31.93 -17.09 -6.80
CA SER A 463 -32.26 -18.24 -7.65
C SER A 463 -31.18 -19.29 -7.48
N GLN A 464 -31.53 -20.54 -7.29
CA GLN A 464 -30.60 -21.66 -7.44
C GLN A 464 -31.17 -22.70 -8.38
N GLN A 465 -30.27 -23.42 -9.04
CA GLN A 465 -30.58 -24.49 -9.97
C GLN A 465 -30.15 -25.80 -9.33
N ASP A 466 -31.07 -26.75 -9.18
CA ASP A 466 -30.76 -28.08 -8.65
C ASP A 466 -30.44 -29.06 -9.80
N THR A 467 -29.68 -30.10 -9.48
CA THR A 467 -29.18 -31.13 -10.40
C THR A 467 -30.32 -31.84 -11.17
N ASN A 468 -31.54 -31.81 -10.63
CA ASN A 468 -32.74 -32.46 -11.16
C ASN A 468 -33.54 -31.63 -12.21
N ARG A 469 -32.91 -30.65 -12.88
CA ARG A 469 -33.56 -29.76 -13.88
C ARG A 469 -34.75 -28.94 -13.33
N THR A 470 -34.85 -28.80 -12.02
CA THR A 470 -35.81 -27.92 -11.33
C THR A 470 -35.07 -26.71 -10.78
N CYS A 471 -35.59 -25.52 -11.08
CA CYS A 471 -35.06 -24.25 -10.61
C CYS A 471 -35.98 -23.69 -9.53
N TYR A 472 -35.40 -23.08 -8.50
CA TYR A 472 -36.18 -22.44 -7.45
C TYR A 472 -35.83 -20.96 -7.35
N ILE A 473 -36.86 -20.13 -7.16
CA ILE A 473 -36.74 -18.70 -6.89
C ILE A 473 -37.23 -18.42 -5.47
N ARG A 474 -36.40 -17.74 -4.69
CA ARG A 474 -36.67 -17.38 -3.29
C ARG A 474 -36.72 -15.85 -3.18
N ILE A 475 -37.86 -15.33 -2.76
CA ILE A 475 -38.13 -13.91 -2.58
C ILE A 475 -38.27 -13.65 -1.08
N MET A 476 -37.38 -12.86 -0.50
CA MET A 476 -37.41 -12.45 0.90
C MET A 476 -38.00 -11.05 1.01
N PHE A 477 -38.87 -10.83 1.99
CA PHE A 477 -39.51 -9.54 2.25
C PHE A 477 -38.95 -8.88 3.51
N ASN A 478 -39.13 -7.56 3.61
CA ASN A 478 -38.76 -6.78 4.78
C ASN A 478 -39.71 -7.10 5.93
N VAL A 479 -39.16 -7.49 7.08
CA VAL A 479 -39.91 -7.80 8.31
C VAL A 479 -39.35 -7.00 9.48
N PRO A 480 -40.19 -6.56 10.44
CA PRO A 480 -39.73 -5.88 11.64
C PRO A 480 -38.70 -6.73 12.42
N GLY A 481 -37.60 -6.12 12.86
CA GLY A 481 -36.55 -6.80 13.64
C GLY A 481 -35.35 -7.35 12.86
N THR A 482 -35.27 -7.15 11.53
CA THR A 482 -34.02 -7.47 10.81
C THR A 482 -32.97 -6.35 10.94
N PRO A 483 -31.69 -6.67 11.22
CA PRO A 483 -30.67 -5.72 11.70
C PRO A 483 -30.16 -4.68 10.69
N PHE A 484 -30.70 -4.62 9.46
CA PHE A 484 -30.13 -3.82 8.36
C PHE A 484 -31.06 -2.75 7.76
N THR A 485 -32.22 -2.49 8.35
CA THR A 485 -33.11 -1.40 7.93
C THR A 485 -33.28 -0.41 9.07
N PRO A 486 -32.53 0.71 9.08
CA PRO A 486 -32.76 1.79 10.03
C PRO A 486 -34.15 2.38 9.75
N HIS A 487 -35.09 2.18 10.67
CA HIS A 487 -36.37 2.85 10.78
C HIS A 487 -37.14 3.12 9.47
N ASP A 488 -37.67 2.07 8.84
CA ASP A 488 -38.78 2.25 7.92
C ASP A 488 -39.99 2.76 8.72
N THR A 489 -40.38 4.02 8.50
CA THR A 489 -41.54 4.68 9.12
C THR A 489 -42.84 3.89 8.96
N ASN A 490 -42.93 3.02 7.95
CA ASN A 490 -44.07 2.14 7.73
C ASN A 490 -44.07 0.87 8.61
N THR A 491 -42.92 0.36 9.06
CA THR A 491 -42.86 -0.74 10.04
C THR A 491 -43.28 -0.32 11.44
N LEU A 492 -43.16 0.98 11.76
CA LEU A 492 -43.68 1.59 12.98
C LEU A 492 -45.20 1.76 12.98
N LYS A 493 -45.84 1.89 11.80
CA LYS A 493 -47.30 2.10 11.69
C LYS A 493 -48.14 0.84 11.97
N PHE A 494 -47.59 -0.36 11.73
CA PHE A 494 -48.30 -1.63 11.85
C PHE A 494 -47.56 -2.60 12.79
N GLN A 495 -47.24 -2.14 14.01
CA GLN A 495 -46.72 -3.00 15.06
C GLN A 495 -47.78 -4.06 15.43
N GLY A 496 -47.46 -5.35 15.28
CA GLY A 496 -48.35 -6.48 15.61
C GLY A 496 -49.07 -7.14 14.42
N SER A 497 -48.88 -6.67 13.18
CA SER A 497 -49.43 -7.34 11.99
C SER A 497 -48.63 -8.59 11.59
N ILE A 498 -49.27 -9.51 10.86
CA ILE A 498 -48.60 -10.70 10.31
C ILE A 498 -47.87 -10.30 9.03
N TYR A 499 -46.56 -10.51 8.99
CA TYR A 499 -45.72 -10.22 7.82
C TYR A 499 -45.30 -11.51 7.11
N VAL A 500 -45.32 -11.49 5.78
CA VAL A 500 -44.70 -12.54 4.97
C VAL A 500 -43.19 -12.36 5.02
N LYS A 501 -42.44 -13.36 5.47
CA LYS A 501 -40.97 -13.33 5.51
C LYS A 501 -40.35 -13.74 4.17
N GLU A 502 -40.93 -14.76 3.55
CA GLU A 502 -40.36 -15.43 2.39
C GLU A 502 -41.44 -16.13 1.57
N VAL A 503 -41.27 -16.11 0.25
CA VAL A 503 -42.03 -16.95 -0.69
C VAL A 503 -41.04 -17.64 -1.63
N SER A 504 -41.26 -18.93 -1.86
CA SER A 504 -40.39 -19.78 -2.69
C SER A 504 -41.22 -20.49 -3.76
N PHE A 505 -40.84 -20.35 -5.03
CA PHE A 505 -41.48 -20.99 -6.18
C PHE A 505 -40.54 -21.97 -6.86
N HIS A 506 -41.10 -23.11 -7.30
CA HIS A 506 -40.38 -24.13 -8.06
C HIS A 506 -40.89 -24.13 -9.51
N SER A 507 -39.98 -24.06 -10.47
CA SER A 507 -40.31 -24.10 -11.90
C SER A 507 -39.32 -24.96 -12.67
N LYS A 508 -39.77 -25.46 -13.83
CA LYS A 508 -38.95 -26.20 -14.79
C LYS A 508 -38.29 -25.29 -15.83
N ASP A 509 -38.68 -24.01 -15.88
CA ASP A 509 -38.11 -23.03 -16.81
C ASP A 509 -37.01 -22.17 -16.14
N PRO A 510 -35.72 -22.43 -16.41
CA PRO A 510 -34.60 -21.65 -15.86
C PRO A 510 -34.47 -20.25 -16.48
N ARG A 511 -34.93 -20.06 -17.72
CA ARG A 511 -34.73 -18.80 -18.45
C ARG A 511 -35.63 -17.72 -17.89
N HIS A 512 -36.91 -18.03 -17.69
CA HIS A 512 -37.89 -17.12 -17.11
C HIS A 512 -37.50 -16.69 -15.69
N ILE A 513 -37.05 -17.62 -14.84
CA ILE A 513 -36.59 -17.29 -13.47
C ILE A 513 -35.42 -16.31 -13.53
N THR A 514 -34.44 -16.56 -14.40
CA THR A 514 -33.24 -15.72 -14.48
C THR A 514 -33.60 -14.30 -14.94
N GLU A 515 -34.49 -14.17 -15.93
CA GLU A 515 -34.98 -12.88 -16.41
C GLU A 515 -35.74 -12.10 -15.32
N VAL A 516 -36.69 -12.75 -14.65
CA VAL A 516 -37.48 -12.14 -13.56
C VAL A 516 -36.58 -11.66 -12.42
N VAL A 517 -35.59 -12.46 -12.01
CA VAL A 517 -34.63 -12.07 -10.97
C VAL A 517 -33.84 -10.83 -11.39
N GLN A 518 -33.42 -10.74 -12.65
CA GLN A 518 -32.72 -9.56 -13.18
C GLN A 518 -33.62 -8.32 -13.22
N GLN A 519 -34.87 -8.47 -13.65
CA GLN A 519 -35.86 -7.38 -13.67
C GLN A 519 -36.13 -6.86 -12.26
N ILE A 520 -36.40 -7.73 -11.29
CA ILE A 520 -36.64 -7.37 -9.88
C ILE A 520 -35.41 -6.65 -9.29
N ARG A 521 -34.19 -7.16 -9.53
CA ARG A 521 -32.94 -6.54 -9.06
C ARG A 521 -32.70 -5.17 -9.67
N THR A 522 -33.11 -4.96 -10.93
CA THR A 522 -32.93 -3.68 -11.62
C THR A 522 -33.94 -2.65 -11.13
N LEU A 523 -35.21 -3.03 -11.04
CA LEU A 523 -36.28 -2.18 -10.52
C LEU A 523 -36.00 -1.76 -9.07
N ARG A 524 -35.61 -2.69 -8.20
CA ARG A 524 -35.25 -2.38 -6.81
C ARG A 524 -34.12 -1.36 -6.72
N ARG A 525 -33.05 -1.50 -7.53
CA ARG A 525 -31.93 -0.56 -7.56
C ARG A 525 -32.38 0.85 -7.94
N GLN A 526 -33.27 0.98 -8.92
CA GLN A 526 -33.80 2.27 -9.37
C GLN A 526 -34.65 2.94 -8.28
N VAL A 527 -35.56 2.19 -7.65
CA VAL A 527 -36.44 2.74 -6.61
C VAL A 527 -35.65 3.15 -5.37
N VAL A 528 -34.76 2.29 -4.87
CA VAL A 528 -33.91 2.60 -3.70
C VAL A 528 -33.02 3.82 -3.98
N SER A 529 -32.43 3.93 -5.18
CA SER A 529 -31.62 5.10 -5.54
C SER A 529 -32.43 6.39 -5.55
N ARG A 530 -33.65 6.35 -6.09
CA ARG A 530 -34.55 7.51 -6.17
C ARG A 530 -35.07 7.92 -4.79
N GLU A 531 -35.41 6.97 -3.94
CA GLU A 531 -35.87 7.23 -2.57
C GLU A 531 -34.74 7.77 -1.69
N SER A 532 -33.53 7.23 -1.80
CA SER A 532 -32.33 7.76 -1.13
C SER A 532 -32.07 9.20 -1.54
N GLU A 533 -32.09 9.50 -2.84
CA GLU A 533 -31.89 10.87 -3.35
C GLU A 533 -32.96 11.83 -2.85
N ARG A 534 -34.22 11.40 -2.80
CA ARG A 534 -35.33 12.21 -2.27
C ARG A 534 -35.18 12.47 -0.76
N ALA A 535 -34.79 11.46 0.00
CA ALA A 535 -34.54 11.58 1.44
C ALA A 535 -33.36 12.51 1.72
N GLU A 536 -32.26 12.36 0.97
CA GLU A 536 -31.10 13.26 1.06
C GLU A 536 -31.49 14.71 0.76
N ARG A 537 -32.27 14.95 -0.30
CA ARG A 537 -32.76 16.29 -0.65
C ARG A 537 -33.69 16.90 0.40
N ALA A 538 -34.49 16.07 1.07
CA ALA A 538 -35.41 16.54 2.11
C ALA A 538 -34.71 17.03 3.39
N THR A 539 -33.45 16.64 3.60
CA THR A 539 -32.64 17.02 4.77
C THR A 539 -31.70 18.20 4.53
N LEU A 540 -31.84 18.89 3.38
CA LEU A 540 -31.02 20.05 3.05
C LEU A 540 -31.59 21.33 3.68
N VAL A 541 -30.68 22.14 4.23
CA VAL A 541 -31.00 23.50 4.68
C VAL A 541 -31.18 24.38 3.44
N THR A 542 -32.32 25.07 3.34
CA THR A 542 -32.58 26.01 2.24
C THR A 542 -31.65 27.22 2.35
N GLN A 543 -30.82 27.45 1.33
CA GLN A 543 -29.90 28.59 1.28
C GLN A 543 -30.49 29.78 0.54
N GLU A 544 -29.92 30.96 0.78
CA GLU A 544 -30.20 32.15 0.00
C GLU A 544 -29.83 31.95 -1.47
N LYS A 545 -30.46 32.70 -2.38
CA LYS A 545 -30.11 32.65 -3.80
C LYS A 545 -28.90 33.52 -4.10
N LEU A 546 -28.05 33.05 -5.01
CA LEU A 546 -26.86 33.77 -5.42
C LEU A 546 -27.22 35.06 -6.17
N GLN A 547 -26.68 36.18 -5.71
CA GLN A 547 -26.76 37.49 -6.34
C GLN A 547 -25.62 37.62 -7.35
N VAL A 548 -25.95 37.46 -8.64
CA VAL A 548 -24.98 37.57 -9.73
C VAL A 548 -24.53 39.03 -9.86
N ALA A 549 -23.22 39.24 -9.89
CA ALA A 549 -22.62 40.56 -10.10
C ALA A 549 -23.16 41.20 -11.39
N GLY A 550 -23.71 42.41 -11.27
CA GLY A 550 -24.27 43.15 -12.40
C GLY A 550 -23.20 43.68 -13.36
N ALA A 551 -23.61 44.19 -14.53
CA ALA A 551 -22.72 44.66 -15.61
C ALA A 551 -21.68 45.74 -15.21
N LYS A 552 -21.81 46.37 -14.04
CA LYS A 552 -20.86 47.35 -13.49
C LYS A 552 -19.68 46.73 -12.72
N PHE A 553 -19.78 45.46 -12.32
CA PHE A 553 -18.73 44.75 -11.57
C PHE A 553 -18.33 43.50 -12.35
N LYS A 554 -17.12 43.51 -12.93
CA LYS A 554 -16.60 42.35 -13.67
C LYS A 554 -16.29 41.24 -12.65
N PRO A 555 -16.96 40.07 -12.70
CA PRO A 555 -16.74 39.01 -11.73
C PRO A 555 -15.30 38.49 -11.83
N ILE A 556 -14.71 38.20 -10.67
CA ILE A 556 -13.40 37.56 -10.59
C ILE A 556 -13.61 36.12 -11.03
N LYS A 557 -12.88 35.68 -12.06
CA LYS A 557 -13.08 34.38 -12.67
C LYS A 557 -11.79 33.56 -12.71
N LEU A 558 -11.93 32.26 -12.53
CA LEU A 558 -10.89 31.25 -12.68
C LEU A 558 -11.41 30.15 -13.60
N SER A 559 -10.76 29.96 -14.75
CA SER A 559 -11.17 29.02 -15.79
C SER A 559 -10.41 27.69 -15.71
N ASP A 560 -10.86 26.72 -16.50
CA ASP A 560 -10.24 25.41 -16.68
C ASP A 560 -10.14 24.55 -15.41
N LEU A 561 -11.14 24.67 -14.54
CA LEU A 561 -11.20 23.98 -13.26
C LEU A 561 -11.97 22.67 -13.36
N TRP A 562 -11.50 21.67 -12.62
CA TRP A 562 -12.26 20.46 -12.30
C TRP A 562 -12.92 20.60 -10.93
N ILE A 563 -14.06 19.94 -10.72
CA ILE A 563 -14.79 19.94 -9.44
C ILE A 563 -14.82 18.54 -8.82
N ARG A 564 -14.65 18.46 -7.51
CA ARG A 564 -14.94 17.28 -6.67
C ARG A 564 -15.93 17.67 -5.57
N PRO A 565 -16.96 16.86 -5.29
CA PRO A 565 -17.35 15.64 -6.01
C PRO A 565 -17.81 15.95 -7.45
N VAL A 566 -17.59 15.00 -8.36
CA VAL A 566 -17.98 15.15 -9.78
C VAL A 566 -19.50 15.13 -9.95
N PHE A 567 -20.00 15.90 -10.93
CA PHE A 567 -21.40 15.83 -11.33
C PHE A 567 -21.77 14.41 -11.80
N GLY A 568 -22.97 13.96 -11.44
CA GLY A 568 -23.49 12.66 -11.84
C GLY A 568 -23.99 12.68 -13.28
N GLY A 569 -23.50 11.78 -14.14
CA GLY A 569 -23.97 11.63 -15.52
C GLY A 569 -23.08 10.70 -16.36
N ARG A 570 -23.61 10.10 -17.43
CA ARG A 570 -22.85 9.26 -18.39
C ARG A 570 -22.03 10.06 -19.40
N GLY A 571 -21.82 11.36 -19.17
CA GLY A 571 -21.12 12.26 -20.09
C GLY A 571 -19.61 12.34 -19.80
N ARG A 572 -18.82 12.70 -20.82
CA ARG A 572 -17.40 13.07 -20.65
C ARG A 572 -17.31 14.28 -19.72
N LYS A 573 -16.36 14.25 -18.78
CA LYS A 573 -16.08 15.36 -17.86
C LYS A 573 -15.68 16.61 -18.66
N LEU A 574 -16.23 17.76 -18.32
CA LEU A 574 -15.89 19.05 -18.92
C LEU A 574 -15.28 19.97 -17.86
N PRO A 575 -14.20 20.70 -18.17
CA PRO A 575 -13.70 21.74 -17.27
C PRO A 575 -14.70 22.89 -17.20
N GLY A 576 -14.80 23.52 -16.02
CA GLY A 576 -15.70 24.63 -15.76
C GLY A 576 -14.96 25.90 -15.37
N THR A 577 -15.74 26.96 -15.13
CA THR A 577 -15.25 28.26 -14.64
C THR A 577 -15.87 28.56 -13.28
N LEU A 578 -15.05 28.99 -12.33
CA LEU A 578 -15.47 29.49 -11.03
C LEU A 578 -15.51 31.03 -11.06
N GLU A 579 -16.68 31.60 -10.78
CA GLU A 579 -16.92 33.03 -10.74
C GLU A 579 -17.27 33.48 -9.32
N ALA A 580 -16.57 34.49 -8.81
CA ALA A 580 -16.91 35.15 -7.55
C ALA A 580 -17.94 36.26 -7.81
N HIS A 581 -19.05 36.20 -7.07
CA HIS A 581 -20.14 37.17 -7.12
C HIS A 581 -20.31 37.87 -5.77
N THR A 582 -21.43 38.60 -5.59
CA THR A 582 -21.61 39.49 -4.43
C THR A 582 -21.78 38.71 -3.13
N ASN A 583 -22.44 37.56 -3.13
CA ASN A 583 -22.72 36.79 -1.90
C ASN A 583 -22.25 35.32 -1.97
N GLY A 584 -21.48 34.95 -2.99
CA GLY A 584 -21.03 33.57 -3.16
C GLY A 584 -20.24 33.35 -4.45
N PHE A 585 -19.81 32.10 -4.64
CA PHE A 585 -19.22 31.61 -5.87
C PHE A 585 -20.23 30.85 -6.71
N ARG A 586 -20.07 30.93 -8.04
CA ARG A 586 -20.76 30.07 -8.99
C ARG A 586 -19.73 29.29 -9.79
N TYR A 587 -19.83 27.96 -9.75
CA TYR A 587 -19.16 27.09 -10.69
C TYR A 587 -20.14 26.64 -11.76
N GLY A 588 -19.75 26.75 -13.02
CA GLY A 588 -20.52 26.23 -14.15
C GLY A 588 -19.63 25.69 -15.25
N THR A 589 -20.06 24.60 -15.89
CA THR A 589 -19.47 24.15 -17.16
C THR A 589 -20.26 24.72 -18.35
N SER A 590 -19.89 24.33 -19.57
CA SER A 590 -20.68 24.66 -20.78
C SER A 590 -22.11 24.11 -20.72
N ARG A 591 -22.39 23.15 -19.83
CA ARG A 591 -23.71 22.54 -19.66
C ARG A 591 -24.52 23.26 -18.57
N PRO A 592 -25.78 23.62 -18.81
CA PRO A 592 -26.60 24.37 -17.84
C PRO A 592 -27.01 23.54 -16.61
N ASP A 593 -27.03 22.21 -16.71
CA ASP A 593 -27.32 21.27 -15.64
C ASP A 593 -26.13 21.02 -14.69
N GLU A 594 -24.92 21.40 -15.08
CA GLU A 594 -23.68 21.26 -14.29
C GLU A 594 -23.31 22.60 -13.63
N ARG A 595 -24.18 23.10 -12.75
CA ARG A 595 -23.98 24.34 -12.00
C ARG A 595 -24.05 24.11 -10.49
N VAL A 596 -23.15 24.75 -9.76
CA VAL A 596 -23.09 24.73 -8.29
C VAL A 596 -22.86 26.14 -7.80
N ASP A 597 -23.71 26.57 -6.86
CA ASP A 597 -23.58 27.84 -6.17
C ASP A 597 -23.11 27.59 -4.74
N VAL A 598 -22.06 28.29 -4.30
CA VAL A 598 -21.47 28.19 -2.95
C VAL A 598 -21.56 29.56 -2.29
N MET A 599 -22.45 29.71 -1.31
CA MET A 599 -22.66 31.00 -0.62
C MET A 599 -21.54 31.28 0.39
N TYR A 600 -21.12 32.54 0.51
CA TYR A 600 -20.09 32.96 1.49
C TYR A 600 -20.50 32.65 2.93
N CYS A 601 -21.77 32.88 3.29
CA CYS A 601 -22.29 32.58 4.63
C CYS A 601 -22.26 31.09 5.00
N ASN A 602 -22.17 30.20 4.00
CA ASN A 602 -22.12 28.77 4.23
C ASN A 602 -20.69 28.21 4.25
N ILE A 603 -19.68 28.99 3.85
CA ILE A 603 -18.28 28.58 3.93
C ILE A 603 -17.86 28.64 5.40
N LYS A 604 -17.24 27.56 5.88
CA LYS A 604 -16.63 27.49 7.21
C LYS A 604 -15.14 27.72 7.12
N HIS A 605 -14.48 27.01 6.20
CA HIS A 605 -13.05 27.17 5.91
C HIS A 605 -12.83 27.16 4.40
N ALA A 606 -11.94 28.01 3.92
CA ALA A 606 -11.49 28.04 2.54
C ALA A 606 -9.98 27.78 2.52
N PHE A 607 -9.54 26.83 1.70
CA PHE A 607 -8.13 26.47 1.61
C PHE A 607 -7.60 26.70 0.21
N PHE A 608 -6.38 27.19 0.14
CA PHE A 608 -5.61 27.27 -1.09
C PHE A 608 -4.31 26.48 -0.94
N GLN A 609 -4.14 25.45 -1.77
CA GLN A 609 -2.95 24.59 -1.77
C GLN A 609 -2.27 24.67 -3.15
N PRO A 610 -1.08 25.31 -3.25
CA PRO A 610 -0.32 25.35 -4.48
C PRO A 610 0.26 23.97 -4.85
N ALA A 611 0.42 23.72 -6.14
CA ALA A 611 1.12 22.52 -6.62
C ALA A 611 2.62 22.70 -6.38
N GLU A 612 3.18 22.02 -5.39
CA GLU A 612 4.63 21.97 -5.11
C GLU A 612 5.19 20.57 -5.38
N LYS A 613 4.91 19.60 -4.51
CA LYS A 613 5.23 18.18 -4.75
C LYS A 613 4.02 17.40 -5.30
N GLU A 614 2.84 17.99 -5.22
CA GLU A 614 1.60 17.39 -5.70
C GLU A 614 1.34 17.71 -7.17
N MET A 615 0.58 16.82 -7.83
CA MET A 615 0.22 16.94 -9.24
C MET A 615 -0.92 17.93 -9.49
N ILE A 616 -1.53 18.47 -8.44
CA ILE A 616 -2.74 19.31 -8.51
C ILE A 616 -2.60 20.60 -7.71
N THR A 617 -3.08 21.70 -8.28
CA THR A 617 -3.32 22.96 -7.55
C THR A 617 -4.78 22.97 -7.12
N VAL A 618 -5.04 23.24 -5.84
CA VAL A 618 -6.33 23.00 -5.20
C VAL A 618 -6.87 24.26 -4.53
N LEU A 619 -8.17 24.46 -4.67
CA LEU A 619 -8.97 25.44 -3.95
C LEU A 619 -10.17 24.71 -3.33
N HIS A 620 -10.16 24.56 -2.01
CA HIS A 620 -11.13 23.73 -1.27
C HIS A 620 -12.03 24.58 -0.39
N PHE A 621 -13.32 24.28 -0.38
CA PHE A 621 -14.29 24.91 0.50
C PHE A 621 -14.96 23.86 1.38
N HIS A 622 -14.75 23.99 2.69
CA HIS A 622 -15.45 23.23 3.70
C HIS A 622 -16.67 24.02 4.19
N LEU A 623 -17.86 23.45 4.04
CA LEU A 623 -19.13 24.13 4.28
C LEU A 623 -19.75 23.79 5.64
N ARG A 624 -20.44 24.75 6.25
CA ARG A 624 -21.21 24.57 7.49
C ARG A 624 -22.37 23.60 7.26
N ASN A 625 -23.17 23.87 6.22
CA ASN A 625 -24.30 23.05 5.81
C ASN A 625 -24.00 22.31 4.50
N HIS A 626 -24.53 21.09 4.41
CA HIS A 626 -24.43 20.28 3.21
C HIS A 626 -25.14 20.93 2.02
N ILE A 627 -24.53 20.84 0.85
CA ILE A 627 -25.14 21.22 -0.42
C ILE A 627 -25.20 20.01 -1.36
N MET A 628 -26.02 20.11 -2.40
CA MET A 628 -26.05 19.11 -3.47
C MET A 628 -25.11 19.53 -4.59
N VAL A 629 -24.15 18.66 -4.90
CA VAL A 629 -23.32 18.78 -6.09
C VAL A 629 -23.68 17.61 -7.01
N GLY A 630 -24.47 17.91 -8.06
CA GLY A 630 -25.14 16.88 -8.86
C GLY A 630 -26.07 16.03 -7.99
N ASN A 631 -25.76 14.73 -7.87
CA ASN A 631 -26.55 13.77 -7.09
C ASN A 631 -25.93 13.44 -5.73
N LYS A 632 -24.80 14.07 -5.36
CA LYS A 632 -24.11 13.79 -4.08
C LYS A 632 -24.33 14.94 -3.10
N LYS A 633 -24.80 14.61 -1.90
CA LYS A 633 -24.80 15.51 -0.75
C LYS A 633 -23.39 15.59 -0.16
N THR A 634 -22.81 16.79 -0.09
CA THR A 634 -21.44 16.99 0.43
C THR A 634 -21.34 18.26 1.27
N LYS A 635 -20.43 18.27 2.25
CA LYS A 635 -19.94 19.50 2.91
C LYS A 635 -18.69 20.05 2.26
N ASP A 636 -17.95 19.21 1.55
CA ASP A 636 -16.67 19.54 0.97
C ASP A 636 -16.80 19.67 -0.54
N VAL A 637 -16.37 20.84 -1.04
CA VAL A 637 -16.37 21.15 -2.47
C VAL A 637 -14.98 21.63 -2.85
N GLN A 638 -14.34 20.91 -3.75
CA GLN A 638 -12.97 21.16 -4.18
C GLN A 638 -12.93 21.52 -5.66
N PHE A 639 -12.21 22.58 -5.99
CA PHE A 639 -11.86 22.98 -7.35
C PHE A 639 -10.37 22.78 -7.57
N TYR A 640 -9.98 22.12 -8.65
CA TYR A 640 -8.57 21.79 -8.87
C TYR A 640 -8.18 21.78 -10.36
N VAL A 641 -6.88 21.97 -10.62
CA VAL A 641 -6.25 21.80 -11.94
C VAL A 641 -5.14 20.78 -11.84
N GLU A 642 -5.08 19.86 -12.79
CA GLU A 642 -3.98 18.89 -12.94
C GLU A 642 -2.84 19.56 -13.71
N VAL A 643 -1.66 19.62 -13.09
CA VAL A 643 -0.50 20.35 -13.61
C VAL A 643 0.38 19.48 -14.49
N MET A 644 0.40 18.16 -14.25
CA MET A 644 1.08 17.17 -15.10
C MET A 644 0.07 16.43 -15.98
N ASP A 645 0.34 16.39 -17.28
CA ASP A 645 -0.35 15.47 -18.20
C ASP A 645 0.30 14.09 -18.05
N VAL A 646 -0.52 13.04 -17.89
CA VAL A 646 -0.03 11.67 -18.02
C VAL A 646 0.32 11.47 -19.50
N VAL A 647 1.56 11.79 -19.89
CA VAL A 647 2.06 11.56 -21.23
C VAL A 647 2.18 10.03 -21.41
N GLN A 648 1.10 9.41 -21.87
CA GLN A 648 1.13 8.08 -22.46
C GLN A 648 1.75 8.19 -23.85
N THR A 649 3.07 8.39 -23.93
CA THR A 649 3.80 8.10 -25.16
C THR A 649 3.90 6.58 -25.29
N ILE A 650 2.94 6.02 -26.02
CA ILE A 650 3.02 4.69 -26.59
C ILE A 650 4.14 4.72 -27.63
N GLY A 651 5.33 4.27 -27.22
CA GLY A 651 6.47 4.04 -28.10
C GLY A 651 7.57 5.11 -28.02
N GLY A 652 8.74 4.71 -27.55
CA GLY A 652 9.96 5.51 -27.65
C GLY A 652 10.97 5.09 -26.58
N GLY A 653 12.09 4.49 -26.99
CA GLY A 653 13.11 3.98 -26.10
C GLY A 653 13.71 5.03 -25.15
N LYS A 654 14.35 4.53 -24.09
CA LYS A 654 15.10 5.31 -23.10
C LYS A 654 15.95 6.39 -23.80
N ARG A 655 15.50 7.64 -23.72
CA ARG A 655 16.35 8.81 -24.01
C ARG A 655 17.14 9.12 -22.74
N SER A 656 18.35 9.63 -22.95
CA SER A 656 19.36 9.86 -21.91
C SER A 656 19.04 11.15 -21.16
N ALA A 657 19.30 11.22 -19.87
CA ALA A 657 19.11 12.41 -19.00
C ALA A 657 19.90 13.69 -19.40
N TYR A 658 20.57 13.66 -20.56
CA TYR A 658 21.28 14.78 -21.19
C TYR A 658 20.69 15.12 -22.58
N ASP A 659 19.51 14.59 -22.91
CA ASP A 659 18.79 14.93 -24.14
C ASP A 659 18.21 16.35 -23.99
N PRO A 660 18.59 17.31 -24.84
CA PRO A 660 18.06 18.68 -24.80
C PRO A 660 16.53 18.73 -24.83
N ASP A 661 15.88 17.76 -25.48
CA ASP A 661 14.43 17.64 -25.57
C ASP A 661 13.76 17.37 -24.20
N GLU A 662 14.38 16.56 -23.33
CA GLU A 662 13.87 16.21 -21.99
C GLU A 662 14.01 17.39 -21.01
N ILE A 663 15.13 18.12 -21.09
CA ILE A 663 15.36 19.33 -20.31
C ILE A 663 14.37 20.44 -20.72
N GLU A 664 14.08 20.56 -22.02
CA GLU A 664 13.07 21.52 -22.51
C GLU A 664 11.65 21.13 -22.11
N GLU A 665 11.33 19.83 -22.04
CA GLU A 665 10.05 19.32 -21.54
C GLU A 665 9.89 19.59 -20.03
N GLU A 666 10.90 19.28 -19.21
CA GLU A 666 10.91 19.61 -17.78
C GLU A 666 10.76 21.12 -17.52
N GLN A 667 11.43 21.96 -18.33
CA GLN A 667 11.34 23.41 -18.18
C GLN A 667 9.95 23.92 -18.54
N ARG A 668 9.32 23.39 -19.60
CA ARG A 668 7.93 23.70 -19.96
C ARG A 668 6.95 23.29 -18.88
N GLU A 669 7.16 22.14 -18.23
CA GLU A 669 6.34 21.70 -17.10
C GLU A 669 6.47 22.64 -15.89
N ARG A 670 7.70 23.05 -15.55
CA ARG A 670 7.93 24.03 -14.46
C ARG A 670 7.29 25.38 -14.76
N ASP A 671 7.41 25.87 -15.98
CA ASP A 671 6.82 27.15 -16.38
C ASP A 671 5.29 27.08 -16.36
N ARG A 672 4.69 25.97 -16.82
CA ARG A 672 3.23 25.74 -16.74
C ARG A 672 2.75 25.71 -15.29
N LYS A 673 3.46 24.97 -14.42
CA LYS A 673 3.15 24.88 -12.99
C LYS A 673 3.20 26.25 -12.30
N ASN A 674 4.27 27.01 -12.52
CA ASN A 674 4.43 28.34 -11.95
C ASN A 674 3.34 29.30 -12.44
N LYS A 675 2.97 29.20 -13.72
CA LYS A 675 1.87 29.99 -14.29
C LYS A 675 0.52 29.67 -13.63
N ILE A 676 0.17 28.39 -13.50
CA ILE A 676 -1.09 27.97 -12.87
C ILE A 676 -1.14 28.42 -11.40
N ASN A 677 -0.06 28.20 -10.64
CA ASN A 677 0.01 28.64 -9.25
C ASN A 677 -0.14 30.17 -9.12
N MET A 678 0.49 30.94 -10.03
CA MET A 678 0.36 32.41 -10.04
C MET A 678 -1.06 32.87 -10.40
N GLU A 679 -1.76 32.19 -11.31
CA GLU A 679 -3.15 32.48 -11.64
C GLU A 679 -4.09 32.24 -10.45
N PHE A 680 -3.92 31.12 -9.73
CA PHE A 680 -4.66 30.82 -8.51
C PHE A 680 -4.35 31.83 -7.39
N GLN A 681 -3.07 32.15 -7.16
CA GLN A 681 -2.67 33.15 -6.17
C GLN A 681 -3.30 34.51 -6.46
N THR A 682 -3.32 34.92 -7.73
CA THR A 682 -3.94 36.18 -8.17
C THR A 682 -5.45 36.16 -7.93
N PHE A 683 -6.11 35.02 -8.15
CA PHE A 683 -7.52 34.83 -7.85
C PHE A 683 -7.79 34.94 -6.34
N VAL A 684 -7.04 34.21 -5.53
CA VAL A 684 -7.13 34.21 -4.05
C VAL A 684 -6.95 35.62 -3.48
N ASN A 685 -5.91 36.34 -3.92
CA ASN A 685 -5.66 37.71 -3.45
C ASN A 685 -6.84 38.65 -3.78
N LYS A 686 -7.39 38.58 -5.00
CA LYS A 686 -8.55 39.42 -5.38
C LYS A 686 -9.82 39.08 -4.60
N VAL A 687 -10.00 37.82 -4.22
CA VAL A 687 -11.15 37.39 -3.40
C VAL A 687 -10.95 37.80 -1.94
N ASN A 688 -9.73 37.71 -1.40
CA ASN A 688 -9.41 38.25 -0.07
C ASN A 688 -9.66 39.77 -0.01
N ASP A 689 -9.31 40.52 -1.07
CA ASP A 689 -9.65 41.95 -1.17
C ASP A 689 -11.16 42.21 -1.18
N LEU A 690 -11.95 41.30 -1.77
CA LEU A 690 -13.41 41.35 -1.75
C LEU A 690 -13.96 41.09 -0.33
N TRP A 691 -13.43 40.10 0.36
CA TRP A 691 -13.83 39.74 1.73
C TRP A 691 -13.37 40.76 2.78
N ALA A 692 -12.31 41.52 2.51
CA ALA A 692 -11.87 42.63 3.36
C ALA A 692 -12.86 43.81 3.39
N GLN A 693 -13.86 43.84 2.50
CA GLN A 693 -14.87 44.89 2.49
C GLN A 693 -15.73 44.87 3.76
N PRO A 694 -16.16 46.03 4.29
CA PRO A 694 -16.87 46.13 5.57
C PRO A 694 -18.13 45.26 5.68
N GLN A 695 -18.78 44.99 4.54
CA GLN A 695 -19.98 44.17 4.44
C GLN A 695 -19.76 42.68 4.77
N PHE A 696 -18.52 42.17 4.72
CA PHE A 696 -18.19 40.77 5.01
C PHE A 696 -17.31 40.58 6.26
N LYS A 697 -16.95 41.68 6.94
CA LYS A 697 -16.12 41.64 8.16
C LYS A 697 -16.72 40.78 9.29
N GLY A 698 -18.03 40.51 9.26
CA GLY A 698 -18.70 39.62 10.21
C GLY A 698 -18.60 38.12 9.89
N LEU A 699 -18.05 37.73 8.73
CA LEU A 699 -17.96 36.32 8.30
C LEU A 699 -16.57 35.70 8.52
N ASP A 700 -15.55 36.52 8.80
CA ASP A 700 -14.16 36.10 9.08
C ASP A 700 -13.63 35.06 8.07
N LEU A 701 -13.79 35.37 6.78
CA LEU A 701 -13.37 34.49 5.69
C LEU A 701 -11.96 34.85 5.23
N GLU A 702 -11.05 33.89 5.33
CA GLU A 702 -9.72 33.94 4.76
C GLU A 702 -9.39 32.64 4.03
N PHE A 703 -8.42 32.72 3.11
CA PHE A 703 -7.85 31.54 2.49
C PHE A 703 -6.66 31.04 3.31
N ASP A 704 -6.86 29.91 3.97
CA ASP A 704 -5.82 29.23 4.72
C ASP A 704 -4.89 28.46 3.77
N GLN A 705 -3.58 28.56 4.02
CA GLN A 705 -2.56 27.84 3.28
C GLN A 705 -1.96 26.73 4.16
N PRO A 706 -1.85 25.47 3.67
CA PRO A 706 -1.24 24.38 4.43
C PRO A 706 0.24 24.62 4.73
N LEU A 707 0.62 24.51 6.01
CA LEU A 707 1.99 24.64 6.51
C LEU A 707 2.73 23.31 6.36
N ARG A 708 3.33 23.08 5.18
CA ARG A 708 3.96 21.79 4.85
C ARG A 708 5.09 21.36 5.78
N GLU A 709 5.79 22.31 6.40
CA GLU A 709 6.90 22.03 7.34
C GLU A 709 6.43 21.27 8.58
N LEU A 710 5.17 21.47 8.99
CA LEU A 710 4.55 20.79 10.12
C LEU A 710 3.69 19.58 9.69
N GLY A 711 3.71 19.23 8.40
CA GLY A 711 2.93 18.12 7.85
C GLY A 711 3.56 16.76 8.16
N PHE A 712 2.72 15.76 8.35
CA PHE A 712 3.14 14.39 8.67
C PHE A 712 2.36 13.37 7.85
N HIS A 713 2.91 12.16 7.72
CA HIS A 713 2.23 11.05 7.06
C HIS A 713 1.41 10.24 8.06
N GLY A 714 0.18 9.89 7.70
CA GLY A 714 -0.70 9.07 8.53
C GLY A 714 -1.83 8.45 7.71
N VAL A 715 -2.61 7.57 8.32
CA VAL A 715 -3.75 6.87 7.70
C VAL A 715 -5.04 7.37 8.36
N PRO A 716 -5.67 8.45 7.84
CA PRO A 716 -6.94 8.92 8.39
C PRO A 716 -8.13 8.02 8.02
N HIS A 717 -8.01 7.28 6.91
CA HIS A 717 -9.08 6.44 6.38
C HIS A 717 -8.59 5.04 5.99
N LYS A 718 -8.13 4.85 4.75
CA LYS A 718 -7.69 3.53 4.23
C LYS A 718 -6.31 3.54 3.57
N SER A 719 -5.82 4.71 3.20
CA SER A 719 -4.53 4.94 2.57
C SER A 719 -3.70 5.86 3.44
N THR A 720 -2.37 5.72 3.34
CA THR A 720 -1.44 6.69 3.90
C THR A 720 -1.53 7.97 3.09
N ALA A 721 -1.87 9.07 3.74
CA ALA A 721 -1.97 10.39 3.17
C ALA A 721 -1.05 11.37 3.92
N PHE A 722 -0.67 12.46 3.26
CA PHE A 722 0.10 13.53 3.87
C PHE A 722 -0.87 14.55 4.48
N ILE A 723 -0.93 14.57 5.81
CA ILE A 723 -1.82 15.43 6.59
C ILE A 723 -1.04 16.68 6.97
N VAL A 724 -1.62 17.85 6.74
CA VAL A 724 -0.93 19.13 6.91
C VAL A 724 -1.76 20.05 7.80
N PRO A 725 -1.17 20.66 8.85
CA PRO A 725 -1.86 21.69 9.61
C PRO A 725 -1.87 23.02 8.84
N THR A 726 -2.88 23.83 9.15
CA THR A 726 -3.04 25.22 8.72
C THR A 726 -3.13 26.10 9.97
N SER A 727 -3.30 27.41 9.81
CA SER A 727 -3.58 28.36 10.90
C SER A 727 -4.74 27.91 11.80
N SER A 728 -5.81 27.36 11.21
CA SER A 728 -7.07 27.09 11.92
C SER A 728 -7.54 25.63 11.89
N CYS A 729 -6.97 24.80 11.01
CA CYS A 729 -7.43 23.44 10.73
C CYS A 729 -6.30 22.42 10.52
N LEU A 730 -6.58 21.15 10.76
CA LEU A 730 -5.77 20.02 10.28
C LEU A 730 -6.44 19.44 9.03
N VAL A 731 -5.72 19.37 7.90
CA VAL A 731 -6.32 19.06 6.59
C VAL A 731 -5.57 18.01 5.78
N GLU A 732 -6.34 17.24 5.00
CA GLU A 732 -5.87 16.37 3.93
C GLU A 732 -6.80 16.57 2.73
N LEU A 733 -6.31 17.29 1.72
CA LEU A 733 -7.11 17.77 0.59
C LEU A 733 -6.78 17.05 -0.73
N VAL A 734 -5.80 16.16 -0.76
CA VAL A 734 -5.32 15.57 -2.03
C VAL A 734 -6.17 14.37 -2.42
N GLU A 735 -6.43 13.44 -1.49
CA GLU A 735 -7.23 12.25 -1.73
C GLU A 735 -8.67 12.43 -1.21
N THR A 736 -9.60 11.63 -1.76
CA THR A 736 -10.97 11.56 -1.26
C THR A 736 -11.18 10.23 -0.54
N PRO A 737 -11.83 10.19 0.64
CA PRO A 737 -12.54 11.30 1.30
C PRO A 737 -11.60 12.31 1.98
N PHE A 738 -11.95 13.59 1.89
CA PHE A 738 -11.15 14.68 2.45
C PHE A 738 -11.23 14.70 3.97
N VAL A 739 -10.13 15.09 4.61
CA VAL A 739 -10.07 15.33 6.05
C VAL A 739 -9.99 16.83 6.28
N VAL A 740 -10.96 17.39 6.99
CA VAL A 740 -10.94 18.79 7.44
C VAL A 740 -11.39 18.82 8.90
N ILE A 741 -10.46 19.14 9.78
CA ILE A 741 -10.68 19.16 11.23
C ILE A 741 -10.39 20.57 11.72
N THR A 742 -11.41 21.26 12.21
CA THR A 742 -11.28 22.59 12.81
C THR A 742 -10.64 22.47 14.20
N LEU A 743 -9.52 23.15 14.45
CA LEU A 743 -8.78 23.05 15.72
C LEU A 743 -9.62 23.55 16.91
N CYS A 744 -10.42 24.59 16.72
CA CYS A 744 -11.31 25.11 17.77
C CYS A 744 -12.44 24.15 18.20
N GLU A 745 -12.73 23.10 17.41
CA GLU A 745 -13.73 22.06 17.74
C GLU A 745 -13.13 20.85 18.44
N ILE A 746 -11.80 20.80 18.59
CA ILE A 746 -11.10 19.75 19.32
C ILE A 746 -11.24 20.04 20.82
N GLU A 747 -11.60 19.03 21.59
CA GLU A 747 -11.59 19.08 23.05
C GLU A 747 -10.22 18.61 23.56
N ILE A 748 -9.82 17.39 23.22
CA ILE A 748 -8.53 16.81 23.57
C ILE A 748 -7.99 15.93 22.43
N VAL A 749 -6.69 15.67 22.44
CA VAL A 749 -6.02 14.72 21.55
C VAL A 749 -5.39 13.60 22.38
N ASN A 750 -5.63 12.34 22.02
CA ASN A 750 -4.97 11.21 22.65
C ASN A 750 -4.02 10.53 21.67
N LEU A 751 -2.73 10.52 22.00
CA LEU A 751 -1.70 9.80 21.27
C LEU A 751 -1.67 8.37 21.80
N GLU A 752 -2.20 7.45 21.00
CA GLU A 752 -2.30 6.03 21.33
C GLU A 752 -1.10 5.26 20.82
N ARG A 753 -0.79 4.16 21.51
CA ARG A 753 0.34 3.28 21.22
C ARG A 753 1.70 3.98 21.29
N VAL A 754 1.78 5.07 22.04
CA VAL A 754 3.05 5.73 22.34
C VAL A 754 3.77 4.89 23.40
N GLY A 755 4.86 4.26 23.01
CA GLY A 755 5.65 3.39 23.86
C GLY A 755 7.02 3.08 23.25
N LEU A 756 8.00 2.81 24.12
CA LEU A 756 9.35 2.46 23.71
C LEU A 756 9.33 1.18 22.84
N GLY A 757 9.73 1.30 21.57
CA GLY A 757 9.81 0.18 20.62
C GLY A 757 8.78 0.19 19.48
N GLN A 758 7.77 1.06 19.50
CA GLN A 758 6.82 1.18 18.37
C GLN A 758 7.27 2.22 17.35
N LYS A 759 7.46 1.79 16.09
CA LYS A 759 7.81 2.68 14.97
C LYS A 759 6.68 3.62 14.55
N ASN A 760 5.44 3.22 14.82
CA ASN A 760 4.25 4.00 14.51
C ASN A 760 3.35 4.11 15.73
N PHE A 761 2.73 5.27 15.91
CA PHE A 761 1.70 5.52 16.91
C PHE A 761 0.40 5.95 16.21
N ASP A 762 -0.70 6.00 16.96
CA ASP A 762 -1.97 6.51 16.45
C ASP A 762 -2.37 7.79 17.17
N MET A 763 -3.15 8.63 16.51
CA MET A 763 -3.69 9.84 17.10
C MET A 763 -5.21 9.81 17.03
N THR A 764 -5.86 9.87 18.19
CA THR A 764 -7.31 10.01 18.30
C THR A 764 -7.66 11.44 18.69
N ILE A 765 -8.47 12.10 17.87
CA ILE A 765 -8.97 13.46 18.08
C ILE A 765 -10.40 13.37 18.61
N ILE A 766 -10.61 13.94 19.81
CA ILE A 766 -11.90 14.00 20.48
C ILE A 766 -12.47 15.40 20.29
N PHE A 767 -13.72 15.47 19.83
CA PHE A 767 -14.42 16.73 19.58
C PHE A 767 -15.17 17.22 20.81
N LYS A 768 -15.40 18.55 20.88
CA LYS A 768 -16.24 19.19 21.90
C LYS A 768 -17.69 18.70 21.90
N ASP A 769 -18.18 18.26 20.74
CA ASP A 769 -19.49 17.62 20.61
C ASP A 769 -19.34 16.10 20.78
N PHE A 770 -19.64 15.59 21.97
CA PHE A 770 -19.54 14.15 22.28
C PHE A 770 -20.53 13.27 21.50
N LYS A 771 -21.50 13.85 20.78
CA LYS A 771 -22.38 13.09 19.87
C LYS A 771 -21.72 12.81 18.52
N ARG A 772 -20.63 13.52 18.19
CA ARG A 772 -19.84 13.31 16.99
C ARG A 772 -18.85 12.16 17.24
N ASP A 773 -18.76 11.23 16.29
CA ASP A 773 -17.76 10.15 16.33
C ASP A 773 -16.33 10.73 16.35
N VAL A 774 -15.44 10.12 17.14
CA VAL A 774 -14.02 10.47 17.20
C VAL A 774 -13.32 10.25 15.86
N MET A 775 -12.33 11.08 15.56
CA MET A 775 -11.49 10.90 14.38
C MET A 775 -10.17 10.24 14.78
N ARG A 776 -9.84 9.13 14.14
CA ARG A 776 -8.59 8.39 14.39
C ARG A 776 -7.69 8.46 13.17
N ILE A 777 -6.43 8.81 13.39
CA ILE A 777 -5.39 8.80 12.37
C ILE A 777 -4.39 7.71 12.76
N ASP A 778 -4.34 6.67 11.95
CA ASP A 778 -3.54 5.48 12.24
C ASP A 778 -2.13 5.57 11.63
N SER A 779 -1.19 4.81 12.19
CA SER A 779 0.14 4.55 11.63
C SER A 779 0.95 5.82 11.34
N ILE A 780 0.99 6.74 12.29
CA ILE A 780 1.83 7.94 12.22
C ILE A 780 3.27 7.55 12.63
N PRO A 781 4.31 7.89 11.83
CA PRO A 781 5.69 7.61 12.17
C PRO A 781 6.10 8.26 13.49
N SER A 782 6.81 7.53 14.35
CA SER A 782 7.32 8.05 15.63
C SER A 782 8.26 9.25 15.47
N THR A 783 8.93 9.39 14.32
CA THR A 783 9.75 10.57 13.99
C THR A 783 8.95 11.88 13.95
N SER A 784 7.64 11.81 13.72
CA SER A 784 6.75 12.97 13.72
C SER A 784 6.15 13.26 15.11
N LEU A 785 6.44 12.44 16.12
CA LEU A 785 5.84 12.55 17.45
C LEU A 785 6.18 13.90 18.11
N ASP A 786 7.45 14.27 18.15
CA ASP A 786 7.88 15.51 18.80
C ASP A 786 7.39 16.75 18.06
N GLY A 787 7.37 16.71 16.72
CA GLY A 787 6.80 17.77 15.89
C GLY A 787 5.29 17.93 16.11
N ILE A 788 4.56 16.82 16.28
CA ILE A 788 3.12 16.85 16.61
C ILE A 788 2.90 17.36 18.03
N LYS A 789 3.72 16.95 19.02
CA LYS A 789 3.63 17.44 20.40
C LYS A 789 3.88 18.95 20.47
N GLU A 790 4.90 19.45 19.78
CA GLU A 790 5.19 20.89 19.69
C GLU A 790 4.06 21.66 18.99
N TRP A 791 3.51 21.10 17.91
CA TRP A 791 2.37 21.68 17.23
C TRP A 791 1.10 21.73 18.13
N LEU A 792 0.81 20.67 18.88
CA LEU A 792 -0.33 20.64 19.81
C LEU A 792 -0.14 21.64 20.96
N ASP A 793 1.09 21.79 21.46
CA ASP A 793 1.44 22.75 22.51
C ASP A 793 1.29 24.20 22.03
N THR A 794 1.82 24.52 20.86
CA THR A 794 1.72 25.87 20.25
C THR A 794 0.30 26.25 19.84
N THR A 795 -0.60 25.28 19.67
CA THR A 795 -2.02 25.49 19.34
C THR A 795 -2.94 25.46 20.57
N ASP A 796 -2.37 25.42 21.78
CA ASP A 796 -3.10 25.34 23.06
C ASP A 796 -4.07 24.14 23.12
N LEU A 797 -3.69 23.02 22.49
CA LEU A 797 -4.44 21.77 22.53
C LEU A 797 -3.83 20.81 23.55
N LYS A 798 -4.66 20.40 24.52
CA LYS A 798 -4.26 19.40 25.51
C LYS A 798 -4.15 18.04 24.85
N TYR A 799 -3.00 17.39 25.03
CA TYR A 799 -2.80 16.02 24.60
C TYR A 799 -2.49 15.06 25.75
N TYR A 800 -2.83 13.79 25.55
CA TYR A 800 -2.56 12.67 26.45
C TYR A 800 -1.79 11.58 25.70
N GLU A 801 -1.01 10.79 26.43
CA GLU A 801 -0.25 9.67 25.89
C GLU A 801 -0.76 8.37 26.50
N SER A 802 -1.11 7.41 25.65
CA SER A 802 -1.60 6.11 26.08
C SER A 802 -0.86 4.98 25.37
N ARG A 803 -0.50 3.93 26.11
CA ARG A 803 0.15 2.73 25.56
C ARG A 803 -0.81 1.79 24.84
N LEU A 804 -2.12 1.93 25.09
CA LEU A 804 -3.16 1.03 24.59
C LEU A 804 -4.19 1.80 23.74
N ASN A 805 -4.85 1.07 22.84
CA ASN A 805 -6.00 1.60 22.10
C ASN A 805 -7.24 1.61 23.01
N LEU A 806 -7.85 2.78 23.20
CA LEU A 806 -9.03 2.95 24.04
C LEU A 806 -10.33 2.79 23.23
N ASN A 807 -11.38 2.26 23.87
CA ASN A 807 -12.70 2.16 23.24
C ASN A 807 -13.51 3.46 23.46
N TRP A 808 -13.21 4.47 22.65
CA TRP A 808 -13.80 5.81 22.76
C TRP A 808 -15.32 5.85 22.68
N ARG A 809 -15.96 4.96 21.90
CA ARG A 809 -17.43 4.94 21.83
C ARG A 809 -18.08 4.59 23.16
N GLN A 810 -17.47 3.68 23.93
CA GLN A 810 -17.98 3.32 25.24
C GLN A 810 -17.69 4.43 26.26
N ILE A 811 -16.48 4.98 26.23
CA ILE A 811 -16.05 6.08 27.12
C ILE A 811 -16.94 7.32 26.93
N LEU A 812 -17.11 7.79 25.69
CA LEU A 812 -17.96 8.95 25.40
C LEU A 812 -19.43 8.71 25.76
N LYS A 813 -19.90 7.46 25.63
CA LYS A 813 -21.25 7.10 26.05
C LYS A 813 -21.38 7.20 27.58
N THR A 814 -20.43 6.68 28.35
CA THR A 814 -20.41 6.83 29.81
C THR A 814 -20.39 8.29 30.22
N ILE A 815 -19.55 9.14 29.59
CA ILE A 815 -19.49 10.58 29.88
C ILE A 815 -20.81 11.29 29.55
N THR A 816 -21.50 10.86 28.48
CA THR A 816 -22.80 11.44 28.08
C THR A 816 -23.94 10.98 28.98
N ASP A 817 -23.89 9.74 29.46
CA ASP A 817 -24.92 9.13 30.31
C ASP A 817 -24.78 9.59 31.79
N ASP A 818 -23.56 9.78 32.30
CA ASP A 818 -23.28 10.28 33.65
C ASP A 818 -22.14 11.35 33.69
N PRO A 819 -22.48 12.64 33.52
CA PRO A 819 -21.51 13.72 33.57
C PRO A 819 -20.97 14.06 34.96
N GLU A 820 -21.70 13.72 36.04
CA GLU A 820 -21.31 14.07 37.41
C GLU A 820 -20.20 13.14 37.90
N GLU A 821 -20.33 11.83 37.66
CA GLU A 821 -19.30 10.82 37.96
C GLU A 821 -17.98 11.12 37.22
N PHE A 822 -18.06 11.65 35.99
CA PHE A 822 -16.88 12.05 35.21
C PHE A 822 -16.12 13.22 35.86
N ILE A 823 -16.84 14.21 36.40
CA ILE A 823 -16.23 15.37 37.06
C ILE A 823 -15.64 14.97 38.42
N GLU A 824 -16.33 14.12 39.19
CA GLU A 824 -15.85 13.61 40.48
C GLU A 824 -14.56 12.79 40.36
N ASN A 825 -14.40 12.03 39.27
CA ASN A 825 -13.21 11.23 38.98
C ASN A 825 -12.02 12.02 38.39
N GLY A 826 -12.06 13.36 38.43
CA GLY A 826 -10.96 14.20 37.92
C GLY A 826 -11.00 14.47 36.41
N GLY A 827 -12.14 14.26 35.75
CA GLY A 827 -12.33 14.56 34.33
C GLY A 827 -11.42 13.73 33.44
N TRP A 828 -10.57 14.38 32.65
CA TRP A 828 -9.66 13.71 31.71
C TRP A 828 -8.38 13.13 32.37
N GLU A 829 -8.22 13.27 33.68
CA GLU A 829 -7.03 12.79 34.41
C GLU A 829 -6.88 11.26 34.40
N PHE A 830 -7.94 10.47 34.17
CA PHE A 830 -7.82 9.01 34.02
C PHE A 830 -6.94 8.58 32.83
N LEU A 831 -6.64 9.50 31.89
CA LEU A 831 -5.73 9.26 30.78
C LEU A 831 -4.26 9.48 31.16
N ASN A 832 -3.97 10.15 32.28
CA ASN A 832 -2.61 10.34 32.80
C ASN A 832 -2.16 9.11 33.62
N LEU A 833 -1.75 8.05 32.92
CA LEU A 833 -1.24 6.82 33.55
C LEU A 833 0.12 7.00 34.28
N GLU A 834 0.82 8.13 34.08
CA GLU A 834 2.09 8.43 34.77
C GLU A 834 1.91 9.10 36.14
N GLY A 835 0.68 9.49 36.53
CA GLY A 835 0.40 10.12 37.83
C GLY A 835 0.21 9.14 38.99
N THR A 836 -0.10 7.87 38.71
CA THR A 836 -0.51 6.90 39.74
C THR A 836 0.62 6.08 40.37
N ASP A 837 1.86 6.14 39.86
CA ASP A 837 2.99 5.34 40.36
C ASP A 837 3.91 6.09 41.35
N SER A 838 3.48 7.23 41.92
CA SER A 838 4.33 8.02 42.84
C SER A 838 3.72 8.42 44.19
N GLU A 839 2.59 7.82 44.62
CA GLU A 839 2.05 8.03 45.99
C GLU A 839 1.47 6.77 46.65
N SER A 840 2.18 5.63 46.65
CA SER A 840 1.75 4.49 47.49
C SER A 840 2.89 3.60 48.01
N ASP A 841 3.96 4.19 48.54
CA ASP A 841 5.01 3.43 49.25
C ASP A 841 5.34 4.01 50.64
N HIS A 842 4.29 4.37 51.38
CA HIS A 842 4.40 4.69 52.80
C HIS A 842 3.31 4.00 53.64
N SER A 843 3.57 2.76 54.05
CA SER A 843 3.15 2.21 55.35
C SER A 843 3.72 0.81 55.53
N GLN A 844 4.28 0.35 56.65
CA GLN A 844 4.57 0.91 57.97
C GLN A 844 5.48 -0.16 58.63
N GLU A 845 6.67 0.21 59.08
CA GLU A 845 7.39 -0.53 60.12
C GLU A 845 6.79 -0.14 61.47
N SER A 846 6.18 -1.09 62.18
CA SER A 846 6.12 -1.11 63.65
C SER A 846 5.55 -2.44 64.16
N ASP A 847 6.41 -3.13 64.93
CA ASP A 847 6.21 -4.26 65.86
C ASP A 847 5.70 -5.63 65.35
#